data_AF-A0A2V6V0G3-F1
#
_entry.id   AF-A0A2V6V0G3-F1
#
_cell.length_a   1.000
_cell.length_b   1.000
_cell.length_c   1.000
_cell.angle_alpha   90.00
_cell.angle_beta   90.00
_cell.angle_gamma   90.00
#
_symmetry.space_group_name_H-M   'P 1'
#
loop_
_entity.id
_entity.type
_entity.pdbx_description
1 polymer ?
#
loop_
_entity_poly.entity_id
_entity_poly.type
_entity_poly.pdbx_seq_one_letter_code
_entity_poly.pdbx_strand_id
1 'polypeptide(L)'
;MCGIAGLVLSRPRSLPDAPRCLLTMRDAMTHRGPDDADVFLSRNGAAGLVNCRLAIRDLSPAGRMPMATADGTIQITHNGEIYNADALRDELEARGCTFRSRSDTEVILRGYERWGDAVVERLRGMFAFAILDLRNGTGGRLLLARDRLGIKPVYYARTPEAFLFASELKALIASGLLSRDISAPGLVGYLSLGSVPSPHTIYEGIYALEPATTLAIDVGAVSRGPEARRYWKAPVPSREPIVRTAIVEMLRTVLEDAVRSHLVSDVPLGAFLSGGLDSSAVVTLMRRVTSGPIRTCSMAFDESEYNEAPYARAVADAVGAEHYERIITAADVSAELEEIFTAMDQPSIDGINSYFVSKTAREAGLTVALSGLGGDELFGGYGNTFRGVPRVLQAVQWAQRARGGTALARAGIQTFTAQARWRKIADALDRPASRASAYLACRGLFSSSEVQSLVTPDVWSAAAGAFDPVRHIADRAGDRDGGSDAFSWVSRAELGTYTRDQLLRDIDVMSMAHSLEVRVPLLDDRLVETALRLPDAAKRNGGRPKSLLVDAVGDLLPQVIRSRRAKQGFVFPFGAWLRGPLRHHCDGWSEGLGGLLRVSGLESARQQWQAGHLHWSRAWALAALQGWRATTQNIAVAANLREVWNYRELLYFLTWRDVKVRYKQTVIGAAWAIIQPFFTMVVFSVFFGHLAKMPSDGIPYPIFVYCALLPWQLFAHALAESSNSIVGSQHLITKVYFPRLVVPIAAVCGGLMDFAIGFLVLLGMMAFYGILPGLAVLTLPLFVLFAVVTALAVGLWLAALNVQYRDVRYTLAFLAQFWLFATPVAYPSSLIPEAWRALYGLNPMAGVVEGFRWALLGKAEGPGALLAVSVAAVVLILISGLYYFARMENTFADLV
;
A
#
# COMPACT_ATOMS: atom_id res chain seq x y z
N MET A 1 -11.57 -15.88 -7.71
CA MET A 1 -10.85 -14.80 -7.00
C MET A 1 -11.54 -13.48 -7.21
N CYS A 2 -11.68 -12.66 -6.18
CA CYS A 2 -12.38 -11.40 -6.28
C CYS A 2 -11.69 -10.32 -5.44
N GLY A 3 -12.02 -9.07 -5.68
CA GLY A 3 -11.87 -7.99 -4.70
C GLY A 3 -13.16 -7.83 -3.93
N ILE A 4 -13.12 -7.94 -2.60
CA ILE A 4 -14.28 -7.58 -1.75
C ILE A 4 -13.94 -6.32 -0.97
N ALA A 5 -14.94 -5.46 -0.78
CA ALA A 5 -14.85 -4.33 0.13
C ALA A 5 -16.23 -3.98 0.68
N GLY A 6 -16.26 -3.12 1.68
CA GLY A 6 -17.51 -2.59 2.18
C GLY A 6 -17.31 -1.68 3.37
N LEU A 7 -18.41 -1.05 3.78
CA LEU A 7 -18.43 -0.18 4.94
C LEU A 7 -19.75 -0.31 5.71
N VAL A 8 -19.68 -0.03 6.99
CA VAL A 8 -20.81 0.09 7.91
C VAL A 8 -20.67 1.41 8.67
N LEU A 9 -21.69 2.26 8.62
CA LEU A 9 -21.68 3.57 9.24
C LEU A 9 -22.19 3.53 10.68
N SER A 10 -21.64 4.40 11.53
CA SER A 10 -22.08 4.63 12.92
C SER A 10 -23.49 5.23 13.01
N ARG A 11 -23.91 6.03 12.02
CA ARG A 11 -25.29 6.50 11.88
C ARG A 11 -25.67 6.50 10.40
N PRO A 12 -26.94 6.23 10.05
CA PRO A 12 -27.39 6.37 8.67
C PRO A 12 -27.07 7.76 8.13
N ARG A 13 -26.47 7.83 6.93
CA ARG A 13 -26.07 9.09 6.27
C ARG A 13 -25.09 9.97 7.07
N SER A 14 -24.39 9.44 8.08
CA SER A 14 -23.28 10.17 8.73
C SER A 14 -22.16 10.50 7.77
N LEU A 15 -22.07 9.75 6.67
CA LEU A 15 -21.17 9.98 5.56
C LEU A 15 -21.97 10.17 4.27
N PRO A 16 -22.29 11.41 3.86
CA PRO A 16 -23.02 11.69 2.62
C PRO A 16 -22.35 11.10 1.37
N ASP A 17 -21.03 10.98 1.38
CA ASP A 17 -20.22 10.44 0.28
C ASP A 17 -20.00 8.90 0.35
N ALA A 18 -20.75 8.17 1.17
CA ALA A 18 -20.63 6.71 1.26
C ALA A 18 -20.74 5.98 -0.11
N PRO A 19 -21.66 6.33 -1.03
CA PRO A 19 -21.71 5.71 -2.36
C PRO A 19 -20.40 5.90 -3.13
N ARG A 20 -19.85 7.11 -3.04
CA ARG A 20 -18.60 7.45 -3.71
C ARG A 20 -17.41 6.70 -3.13
N CYS A 21 -17.35 6.60 -1.81
CA CYS A 21 -16.35 5.82 -1.10
C CYS A 21 -16.35 4.35 -1.57
N LEU A 22 -17.51 3.72 -1.66
CA LEU A 22 -17.63 2.35 -2.18
C LEU A 22 -17.15 2.23 -3.64
N LEU A 23 -17.44 3.22 -4.48
CA LEU A 23 -16.96 3.24 -5.87
C LEU A 23 -15.44 3.40 -5.97
N THR A 24 -14.81 4.25 -5.16
CA THR A 24 -13.34 4.40 -5.19
C THR A 24 -12.63 3.17 -4.63
N MET A 25 -13.21 2.51 -3.62
CA MET A 25 -12.73 1.22 -3.13
C MET A 25 -12.82 0.13 -4.21
N ARG A 26 -13.92 0.10 -4.99
CA ARG A 26 -14.11 -0.83 -6.11
C ARG A 26 -13.04 -0.62 -7.18
N ASP A 27 -12.87 0.62 -7.63
CA ASP A 27 -11.96 0.97 -8.74
C ASP A 27 -10.50 0.68 -8.39
N ALA A 28 -10.14 0.74 -7.09
CA ALA A 28 -8.81 0.38 -6.61
C ALA A 28 -8.52 -1.14 -6.64
N MET A 29 -9.52 -1.99 -6.90
CA MET A 29 -9.39 -3.45 -6.90
C MET A 29 -9.78 -4.11 -8.23
N THR A 30 -10.02 -3.34 -9.30
CA THR A 30 -10.48 -3.87 -10.59
C THR A 30 -9.51 -4.92 -11.18
N HIS A 31 -8.20 -4.81 -10.93
CA HIS A 31 -7.21 -5.83 -11.36
C HIS A 31 -7.50 -7.22 -10.80
N ARG A 32 -8.11 -7.32 -9.60
CA ARG A 32 -8.45 -8.61 -8.99
C ARG A 32 -9.65 -9.28 -9.66
N GLY A 33 -10.49 -8.53 -10.34
CA GLY A 33 -11.75 -9.03 -10.86
C GLY A 33 -12.20 -8.22 -12.08
N PRO A 34 -11.62 -8.50 -13.26
CA PRO A 34 -11.88 -7.73 -14.47
C PRO A 34 -13.20 -8.10 -15.17
N ASP A 35 -13.86 -9.19 -14.77
CA ASP A 35 -15.01 -9.73 -15.51
C ASP A 35 -16.33 -9.04 -15.14
N ASP A 36 -16.46 -8.58 -13.88
CA ASP A 36 -17.61 -7.84 -13.41
C ASP A 36 -17.28 -6.99 -12.18
N ALA A 37 -18.04 -5.93 -11.93
CA ALA A 37 -17.89 -5.14 -10.71
C ALA A 37 -19.19 -4.44 -10.32
N ASP A 38 -19.59 -4.59 -9.05
CA ASP A 38 -20.86 -4.03 -8.55
C ASP A 38 -20.76 -3.54 -7.10
N VAL A 39 -21.70 -2.67 -6.74
CA VAL A 39 -21.83 -2.06 -5.41
C VAL A 39 -23.26 -2.19 -4.92
N PHE A 40 -23.43 -2.82 -3.76
CA PHE A 40 -24.68 -2.78 -3.02
C PHE A 40 -24.63 -1.67 -1.96
N LEU A 41 -25.69 -0.88 -1.85
CA LEU A 41 -25.91 0.07 -0.76
C LEU A 41 -27.29 -0.16 -0.15
N SER A 42 -27.36 -0.26 1.17
CA SER A 42 -28.63 -0.43 1.88
C SER A 42 -29.54 0.78 1.65
N ARG A 43 -30.87 0.58 1.70
CA ARG A 43 -31.86 1.67 1.44
C ARG A 43 -31.68 2.90 2.35
N ASN A 44 -31.23 2.70 3.58
CA ASN A 44 -30.94 3.78 4.53
C ASN A 44 -29.52 4.39 4.38
N GLY A 45 -28.70 3.86 3.47
CA GLY A 45 -27.32 4.28 3.22
C GLY A 45 -26.35 3.97 4.36
N ALA A 46 -26.72 3.10 5.30
CA ALA A 46 -25.93 2.82 6.49
C ALA A 46 -24.89 1.69 6.31
N ALA A 47 -25.05 0.85 5.29
CA ALA A 47 -24.09 -0.22 5.00
C ALA A 47 -24.01 -0.48 3.49
N GLY A 48 -22.84 -0.86 3.01
CA GLY A 48 -22.64 -1.23 1.62
C GLY A 48 -21.55 -2.27 1.43
N LEU A 49 -21.68 -3.02 0.33
CA LEU A 49 -20.76 -4.07 -0.10
C LEU A 49 -20.30 -3.79 -1.53
N VAL A 50 -19.08 -4.20 -1.82
CA VAL A 50 -18.43 -4.06 -3.12
C VAL A 50 -17.92 -5.44 -3.53
N ASN A 51 -18.01 -5.74 -4.82
CA ASN A 51 -17.29 -6.85 -5.42
C ASN A 51 -16.67 -6.44 -6.76
N CYS A 52 -15.43 -6.89 -7.00
CA CYS A 52 -14.81 -6.98 -8.31
C CYS A 52 -14.58 -8.48 -8.59
N ARG A 53 -15.20 -9.03 -9.61
CA ARG A 53 -15.35 -10.47 -9.83
C ARG A 53 -14.38 -10.97 -10.90
N LEU A 54 -13.63 -12.03 -10.58
CA LEU A 54 -13.08 -12.97 -11.58
C LEU A 54 -14.01 -14.18 -11.61
N ALA A 55 -14.68 -14.40 -12.73
CA ALA A 55 -15.66 -15.47 -12.89
C ALA A 55 -14.95 -16.80 -13.15
N ILE A 56 -14.99 -17.71 -12.15
CA ILE A 56 -14.37 -19.04 -12.22
C ILE A 56 -15.41 -20.16 -12.14
N ARG A 57 -16.38 -20.04 -11.23
CA ARG A 57 -17.56 -20.90 -11.16
C ARG A 57 -18.82 -20.11 -11.46
N ASP A 58 -19.69 -20.69 -12.28
CA ASP A 58 -20.92 -20.09 -12.81
C ASP A 58 -20.67 -18.75 -13.51
N LEU A 59 -20.23 -18.80 -14.78
CA LEU A 59 -19.93 -17.62 -15.59
C LEU A 59 -21.17 -16.79 -15.96
N SER A 60 -22.36 -17.23 -15.56
CA SER A 60 -23.60 -16.52 -15.87
C SER A 60 -23.79 -15.28 -14.98
N PRO A 61 -24.75 -14.40 -15.33
CA PRO A 61 -25.16 -13.29 -14.47
C PRO A 61 -25.71 -13.73 -13.10
N ALA A 62 -26.11 -15.00 -12.94
CA ALA A 62 -26.62 -15.51 -11.66
C ALA A 62 -25.52 -15.58 -10.58
N GLY A 63 -24.26 -15.71 -10.99
CA GLY A 63 -23.10 -15.69 -10.08
C GLY A 63 -22.60 -14.28 -9.71
N ARG A 64 -23.29 -13.21 -10.12
CA ARG A 64 -22.91 -11.83 -9.82
C ARG A 64 -22.89 -11.56 -8.33
N MET A 65 -21.96 -10.70 -7.92
CA MET A 65 -21.79 -10.26 -6.54
C MET A 65 -21.74 -8.72 -6.46
N PRO A 66 -22.22 -8.08 -5.37
CA PRO A 66 -22.84 -8.71 -4.19
C PRO A 66 -24.10 -9.52 -4.51
N MET A 67 -24.17 -10.76 -4.01
CA MET A 67 -25.26 -11.69 -4.27
C MET A 67 -26.31 -11.58 -3.18
N ALA A 68 -27.59 -11.65 -3.55
CA ALA A 68 -28.70 -11.43 -2.64
C ALA A 68 -29.60 -12.67 -2.49
N THR A 69 -30.24 -12.81 -1.33
CA THR A 69 -31.40 -13.71 -1.18
C THR A 69 -32.57 -13.23 -2.05
N ALA A 70 -33.55 -14.11 -2.27
CA ALA A 70 -34.71 -13.83 -3.12
C ALA A 70 -35.49 -12.55 -2.76
N ASP A 71 -35.56 -12.26 -1.47
CA ASP A 71 -36.23 -11.11 -0.86
C ASP A 71 -35.28 -9.89 -0.67
N GLY A 72 -33.99 -10.06 -0.99
CA GLY A 72 -32.96 -9.03 -0.87
C GLY A 72 -32.52 -8.70 0.55
N THR A 73 -32.97 -9.47 1.56
CA THR A 73 -32.71 -9.17 2.98
C THR A 73 -31.31 -9.57 3.43
N ILE A 74 -30.67 -10.52 2.77
CA ILE A 74 -29.28 -10.91 3.04
C ILE A 74 -28.46 -10.70 1.78
N GLN A 75 -27.32 -10.05 1.93
CA GLN A 75 -26.37 -9.77 0.85
C GLN A 75 -25.01 -10.40 1.18
N ILE A 76 -24.30 -10.92 0.19
CA ILE A 76 -22.96 -11.48 0.36
C ILE A 76 -22.00 -10.95 -0.72
N THR A 77 -20.78 -10.63 -0.31
CA THR A 77 -19.64 -10.48 -1.22
C THR A 77 -18.56 -11.48 -0.82
N HIS A 78 -17.99 -12.19 -1.79
CA HIS A 78 -17.11 -13.33 -1.56
C HIS A 78 -15.87 -13.27 -2.47
N ASN A 79 -14.71 -13.55 -1.88
CA ASN A 79 -13.45 -13.79 -2.55
C ASN A 79 -12.92 -15.15 -2.11
N GLY A 80 -12.98 -16.16 -2.97
CA GLY A 80 -12.55 -17.51 -2.61
C GLY A 80 -13.11 -18.59 -3.52
N GLU A 81 -12.90 -19.83 -3.09
CA GLU A 81 -13.49 -21.04 -3.65
C GLU A 81 -13.84 -21.99 -2.50
N ILE A 82 -15.08 -22.50 -2.50
CA ILE A 82 -15.54 -23.52 -1.55
C ILE A 82 -15.52 -24.90 -2.23
N TYR A 83 -14.46 -25.66 -1.98
CA TYR A 83 -14.21 -26.95 -2.63
C TYR A 83 -15.24 -28.04 -2.30
N ASN A 84 -15.97 -27.90 -1.20
CA ASN A 84 -17.08 -28.79 -0.85
C ASN A 84 -18.47 -28.21 -1.15
N ALA A 85 -18.57 -27.19 -2.00
CA ALA A 85 -19.83 -26.52 -2.33
C ALA A 85 -20.89 -27.48 -2.87
N ASP A 86 -20.53 -28.41 -3.75
CA ASP A 86 -21.49 -29.34 -4.37
C ASP A 86 -22.10 -30.28 -3.31
N ALA A 87 -21.28 -30.82 -2.39
CA ALA A 87 -21.77 -31.65 -1.29
C ALA A 87 -22.65 -30.87 -0.29
N LEU A 88 -22.31 -29.61 -0.01
CA LEU A 88 -23.11 -28.75 0.85
C LEU A 88 -24.43 -28.33 0.18
N ARG A 89 -24.42 -28.15 -1.15
CA ARG A 89 -25.62 -27.91 -1.94
C ARG A 89 -26.57 -29.09 -1.83
N ASP A 90 -26.11 -30.32 -2.03
CA ASP A 90 -26.92 -31.52 -1.88
C ASP A 90 -27.54 -31.61 -0.47
N GLU A 91 -26.76 -31.30 0.58
CA GLU A 91 -27.27 -31.27 1.97
C GLU A 91 -28.37 -30.21 2.17
N LEU A 92 -28.23 -29.03 1.54
CA LEU A 92 -29.19 -27.94 1.65
C LEU A 92 -30.45 -28.22 0.81
N GLU A 93 -30.32 -28.78 -0.39
CA GLU A 93 -31.44 -29.19 -1.25
C GLU A 93 -32.27 -30.30 -0.58
N ALA A 94 -31.62 -31.28 0.05
CA ALA A 94 -32.29 -32.31 0.85
C ALA A 94 -33.08 -31.73 2.05
N ARG A 95 -32.76 -30.50 2.47
CA ARG A 95 -33.47 -29.75 3.52
C ARG A 95 -34.48 -28.74 2.96
N GLY A 96 -34.75 -28.77 1.66
CA GLY A 96 -35.75 -27.93 0.99
C GLY A 96 -35.24 -26.56 0.52
N CYS A 97 -33.93 -26.30 0.54
CA CYS A 97 -33.37 -25.08 -0.03
C CYS A 97 -33.39 -25.15 -1.56
N THR A 98 -33.79 -24.05 -2.22
CA THR A 98 -33.73 -23.91 -3.68
C THR A 98 -32.59 -22.97 -4.08
N PHE A 99 -31.94 -23.26 -5.20
CA PHE A 99 -30.81 -22.48 -5.72
C PHE A 99 -31.14 -21.86 -7.09
N ARG A 100 -30.54 -20.71 -7.38
CA ARG A 100 -30.71 -19.96 -8.65
C ARG A 100 -29.42 -19.90 -9.47
N SER A 101 -28.29 -20.15 -8.84
CA SER A 101 -26.94 -20.12 -9.37
C SER A 101 -26.24 -21.45 -9.06
N ARG A 102 -25.23 -21.78 -9.87
CA ARG A 102 -24.29 -22.88 -9.59
C ARG A 102 -23.04 -22.41 -8.86
N SER A 103 -22.94 -21.12 -8.54
CA SER A 103 -21.83 -20.57 -7.76
C SER A 103 -21.81 -21.17 -6.36
N ASP A 104 -20.60 -21.40 -5.87
CA ASP A 104 -20.28 -21.70 -4.49
C ASP A 104 -20.70 -20.58 -3.51
N THR A 105 -20.77 -19.33 -3.98
CA THR A 105 -21.22 -18.18 -3.20
C THR A 105 -22.67 -18.33 -2.73
N GLU A 106 -23.55 -18.87 -3.57
CA GLU A 106 -24.95 -19.11 -3.18
C GLU A 106 -25.04 -20.21 -2.10
N VAL A 107 -24.12 -21.17 -2.10
CA VAL A 107 -24.03 -22.21 -1.05
C VAL A 107 -23.67 -21.58 0.30
N ILE A 108 -22.78 -20.60 0.33
CA ILE A 108 -22.48 -19.84 1.56
C ILE A 108 -23.73 -19.07 2.01
N LEU A 109 -24.40 -18.37 1.08
CA LEU A 109 -25.57 -17.55 1.38
C LEU A 109 -26.72 -18.38 1.95
N ARG A 110 -27.06 -19.50 1.30
CA ARG A 110 -28.08 -20.46 1.76
C ARG A 110 -27.66 -21.17 3.04
N GLY A 111 -26.38 -21.51 3.16
CA GLY A 111 -25.80 -22.07 4.38
C GLY A 111 -25.93 -21.11 5.57
N TYR A 112 -25.73 -19.82 5.36
CA TYR A 112 -25.90 -18.78 6.39
C TYR A 112 -27.37 -18.63 6.81
N GLU A 113 -28.32 -18.65 5.87
CA GLU A 113 -29.75 -18.67 6.21
C GLU A 113 -30.10 -19.83 7.15
N ARG A 114 -29.43 -20.97 6.99
CA ARG A 114 -29.73 -22.19 7.75
C ARG A 114 -28.93 -22.35 9.04
N TRP A 115 -27.64 -22.01 9.03
CA TRP A 115 -26.70 -22.27 10.13
C TRP A 115 -26.21 -21.00 10.83
N GLY A 116 -26.58 -19.81 10.32
CA GLY A 116 -26.09 -18.52 10.81
C GLY A 116 -24.57 -18.46 10.76
N ASP A 117 -23.97 -17.86 11.79
CA ASP A 117 -22.51 -17.67 11.91
C ASP A 117 -21.71 -18.99 11.93
N ALA A 118 -22.37 -20.13 12.18
CA ALA A 118 -21.73 -21.45 12.15
C ALA A 118 -21.49 -21.98 10.72
N VAL A 119 -21.95 -21.28 9.68
CA VAL A 119 -21.69 -21.64 8.28
C VAL A 119 -20.19 -21.85 8.02
N VAL A 120 -19.32 -21.02 8.60
CA VAL A 120 -17.86 -21.07 8.45
C VAL A 120 -17.24 -22.41 8.88
N GLU A 121 -17.89 -23.15 9.77
CA GLU A 121 -17.40 -24.44 10.27
C GLU A 121 -17.66 -25.58 9.27
N ARG A 122 -18.60 -25.37 8.33
CA ARG A 122 -18.97 -26.33 7.29
C ARG A 122 -18.14 -26.19 6.02
N LEU A 123 -17.49 -25.05 5.82
CA LEU A 123 -16.75 -24.73 4.60
C LEU A 123 -15.38 -25.41 4.60
N ARG A 124 -15.04 -26.04 3.46
CA ARG A 124 -13.70 -26.48 3.09
C ARG A 124 -13.28 -25.66 1.88
N GLY A 125 -12.29 -24.78 2.04
CA GLY A 125 -11.99 -23.82 0.99
C GLY A 125 -10.99 -22.75 1.39
N MET A 126 -10.63 -21.93 0.41
CA MET A 126 -9.94 -20.67 0.63
C MET A 126 -10.94 -19.55 0.43
N PHE A 127 -11.15 -18.69 1.43
CA PHE A 127 -12.22 -17.70 1.36
C PHE A 127 -11.99 -16.51 2.29
N ALA A 128 -12.43 -15.36 1.82
CA ALA A 128 -12.85 -14.24 2.63
C ALA A 128 -14.23 -13.80 2.13
N PHE A 129 -15.19 -13.61 3.02
CA PHE A 129 -16.51 -13.10 2.65
C PHE A 129 -17.06 -12.16 3.69
N ALA A 130 -17.98 -11.29 3.24
CA ALA A 130 -18.80 -10.47 4.09
C ALA A 130 -20.28 -10.73 3.78
N ILE A 131 -21.05 -11.05 4.82
CA ILE A 131 -22.50 -11.19 4.76
C ILE A 131 -23.12 -10.01 5.50
N LEU A 132 -24.00 -9.28 4.84
CA LEU A 132 -24.83 -8.23 5.42
C LEU A 132 -26.25 -8.77 5.56
N ASP A 133 -26.67 -9.03 6.80
CA ASP A 133 -28.00 -9.51 7.16
C ASP A 133 -28.87 -8.32 7.62
N LEU A 134 -29.91 -8.02 6.84
CA LEU A 134 -30.84 -6.91 7.08
C LEU A 134 -32.21 -7.40 7.59
N ARG A 135 -32.36 -8.68 7.96
CA ARG A 135 -33.66 -9.25 8.40
C ARG A 135 -34.18 -8.66 9.70
N ASN A 136 -33.30 -8.28 10.62
CA ASN A 136 -33.65 -7.88 11.99
C ASN A 136 -34.09 -6.40 12.15
N GLY A 137 -34.65 -5.77 11.12
CA GLY A 137 -35.16 -4.39 11.21
C GLY A 137 -34.07 -3.31 11.28
N THR A 138 -34.28 -2.26 12.09
CA THR A 138 -33.57 -0.95 12.06
C THR A 138 -32.05 -1.00 12.26
N GLY A 139 -31.46 -2.17 12.54
CA GLY A 139 -30.06 -2.33 12.94
C GLY A 139 -29.12 -3.05 11.97
N GLY A 140 -29.54 -4.04 11.17
CA GLY A 140 -28.63 -4.85 10.30
C GLY A 140 -27.39 -5.47 10.98
N ARG A 141 -26.78 -6.51 10.39
CA ARG A 141 -25.53 -7.10 10.93
C ARG A 141 -24.58 -7.48 9.80
N LEU A 142 -23.33 -7.05 9.90
CA LEU A 142 -22.23 -7.47 9.04
C LEU A 142 -21.46 -8.61 9.72
N LEU A 143 -21.33 -9.73 9.04
CA LEU A 143 -20.44 -10.83 9.40
C LEU A 143 -19.31 -10.90 8.36
N LEU A 144 -18.09 -10.61 8.78
CA LEU A 144 -16.86 -10.83 8.01
C LEU A 144 -16.23 -12.15 8.43
N ALA A 145 -15.77 -12.97 7.49
CA ALA A 145 -15.11 -14.24 7.79
C ALA A 145 -13.88 -14.45 6.91
N ARG A 146 -12.84 -15.08 7.48
CA ARG A 146 -11.61 -15.49 6.77
C ARG A 146 -11.34 -16.98 6.98
N ASP A 147 -10.83 -17.66 5.95
CA ASP A 147 -10.51 -19.10 5.95
C ASP A 147 -9.49 -19.51 7.03
N ARG A 148 -9.35 -20.82 7.23
CA ARG A 148 -8.64 -21.41 8.38
C ARG A 148 -7.16 -21.04 8.42
N LEU A 149 -6.52 -20.87 7.27
CA LEU A 149 -5.08 -20.58 7.15
C LEU A 149 -4.80 -19.13 6.74
N GLY A 150 -5.84 -18.39 6.34
CA GLY A 150 -5.73 -17.03 5.86
C GLY A 150 -5.23 -16.95 4.43
N ILE A 151 -5.56 -17.93 3.59
CA ILE A 151 -5.18 -17.99 2.18
C ILE A 151 -5.70 -16.74 1.45
N LYS A 152 -6.96 -16.33 1.71
CA LYS A 152 -7.50 -15.09 1.13
C LYS A 152 -7.31 -13.91 2.07
N PRO A 153 -6.80 -12.76 1.57
CA PRO A 153 -6.60 -11.59 2.40
C PRO A 153 -7.91 -10.86 2.66
N VAL A 154 -8.03 -10.33 3.86
CA VAL A 154 -8.99 -9.29 4.19
C VAL A 154 -8.46 -8.44 5.34
N TYR A 155 -8.57 -7.15 5.15
CA TYR A 155 -8.12 -6.11 6.07
C TYR A 155 -9.33 -5.31 6.53
N TYR A 156 -9.24 -4.72 7.71
CA TYR A 156 -10.29 -3.88 8.25
C TYR A 156 -9.72 -2.69 9.03
N ALA A 157 -10.52 -1.64 9.12
CA ALA A 157 -10.20 -0.45 9.88
C ALA A 157 -11.47 0.10 10.54
N ARG A 158 -11.28 0.85 11.61
CA ARG A 158 -12.38 1.51 12.33
C ARG A 158 -12.06 2.99 12.53
N THR A 159 -12.98 3.84 12.10
CA THR A 159 -13.01 5.27 12.43
C THR A 159 -14.18 5.53 13.38
N PRO A 160 -14.29 6.74 13.96
CA PRO A 160 -15.49 7.13 14.72
C PRO A 160 -16.80 7.04 13.91
N GLU A 161 -16.72 7.21 12.59
CA GLU A 161 -17.86 7.28 11.67
C GLU A 161 -18.18 5.96 10.97
N ALA A 162 -17.19 5.08 10.78
CA ALA A 162 -17.34 3.89 9.95
C ALA A 162 -16.45 2.72 10.38
N PHE A 163 -16.92 1.51 10.11
CA PHE A 163 -16.10 0.32 9.97
C PHE A 163 -15.92 0.03 8.49
N LEU A 164 -14.68 -0.22 8.06
CA LEU A 164 -14.34 -0.55 6.69
C LEU A 164 -13.65 -1.90 6.61
N PHE A 165 -13.86 -2.63 5.52
CA PHE A 165 -13.06 -3.80 5.18
C PHE A 165 -12.75 -3.84 3.69
N ALA A 166 -11.63 -4.47 3.31
CA ALA A 166 -11.32 -4.77 1.91
C ALA A 166 -10.32 -5.92 1.76
N SER A 167 -10.22 -6.49 0.57
CA SER A 167 -9.20 -7.49 0.21
C SER A 167 -7.78 -6.91 0.15
N GLU A 168 -7.63 -5.61 -0.10
CA GLU A 168 -6.34 -4.92 -0.26
C GLU A 168 -6.31 -3.61 0.52
N LEU A 169 -5.14 -3.23 1.02
CA LEU A 169 -4.91 -1.98 1.76
C LEU A 169 -5.16 -0.77 0.86
N LYS A 170 -4.74 -0.82 -0.42
CA LYS A 170 -4.96 0.26 -1.37
C LYS A 170 -6.44 0.61 -1.54
N ALA A 171 -7.35 -0.36 -1.41
CA ALA A 171 -8.79 -0.12 -1.44
C ALA A 171 -9.28 0.59 -0.19
N LEU A 172 -8.81 0.16 1.00
CA LEU A 172 -9.09 0.85 2.26
C LEU A 172 -8.57 2.29 2.24
N ILE A 173 -7.37 2.55 1.72
CA ILE A 173 -6.82 3.90 1.59
C ILE A 173 -7.60 4.73 0.56
N ALA A 174 -8.05 4.13 -0.55
CA ALA A 174 -8.87 4.79 -1.56
C ALA A 174 -10.27 5.22 -1.06
N SER A 175 -10.69 4.76 0.12
CA SER A 175 -11.91 5.26 0.79
C SER A 175 -11.83 6.75 1.14
N GLY A 176 -10.63 7.29 1.33
CA GLY A 176 -10.42 8.66 1.83
C GLY A 176 -10.77 8.84 3.32
N LEU A 177 -11.02 7.76 4.07
CA LEU A 177 -11.37 7.83 5.50
C LEU A 177 -10.22 7.46 6.45
N LEU A 178 -9.10 6.98 5.91
CA LEU A 178 -7.99 6.42 6.68
C LEU A 178 -6.70 7.19 6.45
N SER A 179 -5.87 7.28 7.50
CA SER A 179 -4.54 7.87 7.39
C SER A 179 -3.58 6.94 6.63
N ARG A 180 -2.54 7.54 6.03
CA ARG A 180 -1.43 6.82 5.39
C ARG A 180 -0.18 6.77 6.28
N ASP A 181 -0.35 7.06 7.57
CA ASP A 181 0.76 7.01 8.54
C ASP A 181 1.29 5.59 8.67
N ILE A 182 2.61 5.49 8.76
CA ILE A 182 3.30 4.19 8.82
C ILE A 182 3.20 3.65 10.24
N SER A 183 2.71 2.42 10.36
CA SER A 183 2.64 1.75 11.66
C SER A 183 4.03 1.39 12.16
N ALA A 184 4.39 1.87 13.35
CA ALA A 184 5.64 1.53 14.01
C ALA A 184 5.83 0.01 14.22
N PRO A 185 4.86 -0.74 14.80
CA PRO A 185 4.96 -2.19 14.90
C PRO A 185 4.98 -2.88 13.52
N GLY A 186 4.27 -2.34 12.53
CA GLY A 186 4.30 -2.85 11.15
C GLY A 186 5.70 -2.73 10.50
N LEU A 187 6.34 -1.57 10.63
CA LEU A 187 7.68 -1.30 10.09
C LEU A 187 8.77 -2.10 10.82
N VAL A 188 8.74 -2.13 12.16
CA VAL A 188 9.68 -2.95 12.95
C VAL A 188 9.49 -4.44 12.65
N GLY A 189 8.25 -4.89 12.48
CA GLY A 189 7.93 -6.25 12.06
C GLY A 189 8.49 -6.60 10.70
N TYR A 190 8.28 -5.73 9.70
CA TYR A 190 8.84 -5.88 8.36
C TYR A 190 10.36 -6.03 8.36
N LEU A 191 11.08 -5.14 9.06
CA LEU A 191 12.55 -5.24 9.16
C LEU A 191 12.99 -6.48 9.94
N SER A 192 12.21 -6.95 10.90
CA SER A 192 12.55 -8.14 11.69
C SER A 192 12.34 -9.44 10.92
N LEU A 193 11.28 -9.54 10.12
CA LEU A 193 10.79 -10.81 9.57
C LEU A 193 10.79 -10.88 8.03
N GLY A 194 10.96 -9.75 7.33
CA GLY A 194 10.93 -9.66 5.86
C GLY A 194 9.54 -9.42 5.26
N SER A 195 8.49 -9.50 6.09
CA SER A 195 7.13 -9.10 5.74
C SER A 195 6.45 -8.48 6.96
N VAL A 196 5.37 -7.73 6.74
CA VAL A 196 4.61 -7.11 7.84
C VAL A 196 3.80 -8.19 8.57
N PRO A 197 4.02 -8.41 9.88
CA PRO A 197 3.37 -9.48 10.62
C PRO A 197 1.92 -9.15 10.99
N SER A 198 0.98 -10.07 10.75
CA SER A 198 -0.42 -9.89 11.19
C SER A 198 -0.50 -9.78 12.73
N PRO A 199 -1.51 -9.12 13.32
CA PRO A 199 -2.60 -8.41 12.66
C PRO A 199 -2.20 -7.02 12.17
N HIS A 200 -0.97 -6.57 12.43
CA HIS A 200 -0.50 -5.25 11.98
C HIS A 200 -0.42 -5.22 10.46
N THR A 201 -0.54 -4.01 9.91
CA THR A 201 -0.26 -3.72 8.50
C THR A 201 0.77 -2.60 8.43
N ILE A 202 1.23 -2.24 7.24
CA ILE A 202 2.19 -1.13 7.10
C ILE A 202 1.56 0.22 7.49
N TYR A 203 0.23 0.32 7.49
CA TYR A 203 -0.51 1.53 7.85
C TYR A 203 -1.06 1.46 9.27
N GLU A 204 -1.00 2.58 9.98
CA GLU A 204 -1.52 2.70 11.33
C GLU A 204 -3.06 2.63 11.33
N GLY A 205 -3.64 1.92 12.31
CA GLY A 205 -5.10 1.77 12.44
C GLY A 205 -5.77 0.82 11.44
N ILE A 206 -5.01 0.16 10.56
CA ILE A 206 -5.50 -0.88 9.64
C ILE A 206 -4.94 -2.24 10.07
N TYR A 207 -5.83 -3.23 10.17
CA TYR A 207 -5.51 -4.56 10.68
C TYR A 207 -5.88 -5.66 9.69
N ALA A 208 -5.03 -6.68 9.56
CA ALA A 208 -5.37 -7.91 8.87
C ALA A 208 -6.27 -8.77 9.75
N LEU A 209 -7.40 -9.27 9.21
CA LEU A 209 -8.24 -10.22 9.94
C LEU A 209 -7.47 -11.52 10.18
N GLU A 210 -7.33 -11.95 11.43
CA GLU A 210 -6.65 -13.20 11.74
C GLU A 210 -7.33 -14.41 11.06
N PRO A 211 -6.56 -15.43 10.64
CA PRO A 211 -7.13 -16.66 10.08
C PRO A 211 -8.11 -17.35 11.04
N ALA A 212 -8.99 -18.18 10.48
CA ALA A 212 -9.99 -18.93 11.22
C ALA A 212 -10.87 -18.04 12.12
N THR A 213 -11.12 -16.79 11.73
CA THR A 213 -11.81 -15.81 12.56
C THR A 213 -12.97 -15.17 11.81
N THR A 214 -14.07 -14.93 12.53
CA THR A 214 -15.16 -14.07 12.09
C THR A 214 -15.17 -12.77 12.88
N LEU A 215 -15.55 -11.65 12.25
CA LEU A 215 -15.89 -10.39 12.91
C LEU A 215 -17.36 -10.08 12.68
N ALA A 216 -18.11 -9.83 13.74
CA ALA A 216 -19.51 -9.42 13.67
C ALA A 216 -19.68 -7.97 14.12
N ILE A 217 -20.50 -7.20 13.39
CA ILE A 217 -20.72 -5.77 13.63
C ILE A 217 -22.18 -5.45 13.35
N ASP A 218 -22.87 -4.86 14.33
CA ASP A 218 -24.22 -4.34 14.12
C ASP A 218 -24.15 -2.97 13.45
N VAL A 219 -25.02 -2.72 12.45
CA VAL A 219 -25.06 -1.40 11.80
C VAL A 219 -25.56 -0.37 12.80
N GLY A 220 -24.87 0.76 12.88
CA GLY A 220 -25.12 1.79 13.89
C GLY A 220 -24.44 1.59 15.25
N ALA A 221 -23.74 0.46 15.48
CA ALA A 221 -23.02 0.18 16.72
C ALA A 221 -21.49 0.13 16.56
N VAL A 222 -20.95 0.75 15.50
CA VAL A 222 -19.51 0.77 15.16
C VAL A 222 -18.62 1.17 16.35
N SER A 223 -19.10 2.07 17.22
CA SER A 223 -18.38 2.51 18.44
C SER A 223 -18.08 1.37 19.42
N ARG A 224 -18.93 0.33 19.49
CA ARG A 224 -18.70 -0.86 20.33
C ARG A 224 -17.53 -1.72 19.83
N GLY A 225 -17.17 -1.58 18.56
CA GLY A 225 -16.15 -2.40 17.90
C GLY A 225 -16.69 -3.77 17.46
N PRO A 226 -15.92 -4.50 16.64
CA PRO A 226 -16.32 -5.82 16.15
C PRO A 226 -16.19 -6.90 17.22
N GLU A 227 -17.11 -7.86 17.20
CA GLU A 227 -17.02 -9.08 17.99
C GLU A 227 -16.26 -10.15 17.21
N ALA A 228 -15.08 -10.53 17.69
CA ALA A 228 -14.23 -11.53 17.06
C ALA A 228 -14.48 -12.94 17.63
N ARG A 229 -14.70 -13.93 16.74
CA ARG A 229 -14.82 -15.34 17.10
C ARG A 229 -13.87 -16.19 16.28
N ARG A 230 -12.94 -16.88 16.94
CA ARG A 230 -12.11 -17.90 16.29
C ARG A 230 -12.89 -19.21 16.18
N TYR A 231 -13.16 -19.67 14.96
CA TYR A 231 -13.97 -20.87 14.70
C TYR A 231 -13.14 -22.15 14.46
N TRP A 232 -11.82 -22.03 14.25
CA TRP A 232 -10.93 -23.18 14.10
C TRP A 232 -9.57 -22.97 14.78
N LYS A 233 -8.96 -24.06 15.25
CA LYS A 233 -7.62 -24.09 15.80
C LYS A 233 -6.86 -25.28 15.22
N ALA A 234 -5.59 -25.08 14.90
CA ALA A 234 -4.73 -26.14 14.40
C ALA A 234 -4.64 -27.30 15.42
N PRO A 235 -4.72 -28.56 14.97
CA PRO A 235 -4.66 -29.70 15.86
C PRO A 235 -3.27 -29.86 16.46
N VAL A 236 -3.23 -30.44 17.66
CA VAL A 236 -1.98 -30.84 18.34
C VAL A 236 -1.60 -32.25 17.87
N PRO A 237 -0.30 -32.57 17.70
CA PRO A 237 0.15 -33.92 17.35
C PRO A 237 -0.37 -34.98 18.32
N SER A 238 -0.81 -36.12 17.78
CA SER A 238 -1.12 -37.32 18.56
C SER A 238 0.15 -37.94 19.13
N ARG A 239 0.02 -38.59 20.29
CA ARG A 239 1.07 -39.38 20.93
C ARG A 239 0.98 -40.88 20.61
N GLU A 240 -0.05 -41.29 19.89
CA GLU A 240 -0.26 -42.69 19.56
C GLU A 240 0.79 -43.18 18.55
N PRO A 241 1.42 -44.35 18.79
CA PRO A 241 2.29 -44.96 17.81
C PRO A 241 1.46 -45.42 16.60
N ILE A 242 1.82 -44.96 15.41
CA ILE A 242 1.19 -45.40 14.16
C ILE A 242 2.25 -46.02 13.25
N VAL A 243 1.91 -47.12 12.60
CA VAL A 243 2.78 -47.80 11.64
C VAL A 243 3.00 -46.91 10.42
N ARG A 244 4.27 -46.65 10.09
CA ARG A 244 4.65 -45.69 9.05
C ARG A 244 4.09 -46.01 7.66
N THR A 245 3.97 -47.28 7.29
CA THR A 245 3.40 -47.69 5.99
C THR A 245 1.94 -47.27 5.87
N ALA A 246 1.12 -47.49 6.91
CA ALA A 246 -0.27 -47.04 6.94
C ALA A 246 -0.39 -45.51 6.86
N ILE A 247 0.54 -44.77 7.47
CA ILE A 247 0.59 -43.29 7.37
C ILE A 247 0.86 -42.85 5.93
N VAL A 248 1.78 -43.52 5.23
CA VAL A 248 2.13 -43.20 3.83
C VAL A 248 0.93 -43.42 2.90
N GLU A 249 0.21 -44.53 3.05
CA GLU A 249 -1.00 -44.83 2.26
C GLU A 249 -2.15 -43.87 2.54
N MET A 250 -2.42 -43.59 3.83
CA MET A 250 -3.40 -42.60 4.25
C MET A 250 -3.04 -41.22 3.69
N LEU A 251 -1.78 -40.79 3.82
CA LEU A 251 -1.33 -39.49 3.34
C LEU A 251 -1.49 -39.36 1.83
N ARG A 252 -1.17 -40.40 1.05
CA ARG A 252 -1.41 -40.41 -0.40
C ARG A 252 -2.88 -40.18 -0.72
N THR A 253 -3.78 -40.88 -0.02
CA THR A 253 -5.23 -40.73 -0.22
C THR A 253 -5.69 -39.30 0.04
N VAL A 254 -5.21 -38.69 1.13
CA VAL A 254 -5.56 -37.30 1.47
C VAL A 254 -4.94 -36.30 0.49
N LEU A 255 -3.72 -36.54 0.00
CA LEU A 255 -3.08 -35.73 -1.05
C LEU A 255 -3.86 -35.80 -2.37
N GLU A 256 -4.30 -36.99 -2.79
CA GLU A 256 -5.13 -37.16 -3.98
C GLU A 256 -6.48 -36.45 -3.84
N ASP A 257 -7.13 -36.54 -2.67
CA ASP A 257 -8.38 -35.82 -2.38
C ASP A 257 -8.19 -34.30 -2.40
N ALA A 258 -7.10 -33.80 -1.80
CA ALA A 258 -6.77 -32.38 -1.78
C ALA A 258 -6.53 -31.84 -3.20
N VAL A 259 -5.76 -32.55 -4.04
CA VAL A 259 -5.56 -32.10 -5.43
C VAL A 259 -6.88 -32.18 -6.20
N ARG A 260 -7.64 -33.27 -6.09
CA ARG A 260 -8.92 -33.44 -6.79
C ARG A 260 -9.91 -32.31 -6.48
N SER A 261 -10.07 -31.95 -5.21
CA SER A 261 -11.01 -30.91 -4.78
C SER A 261 -10.64 -29.52 -5.34
N HIS A 262 -9.36 -29.26 -5.59
CA HIS A 262 -8.87 -28.00 -6.14
C HIS A 262 -8.96 -27.92 -7.67
N LEU A 263 -9.37 -28.98 -8.37
CA LEU A 263 -9.55 -28.99 -9.83
C LEU A 263 -10.94 -28.52 -10.29
N VAL A 264 -11.87 -28.22 -9.37
CA VAL A 264 -13.22 -27.76 -9.71
C VAL A 264 -13.17 -26.35 -10.33
N SER A 265 -13.45 -26.22 -11.62
CA SER A 265 -13.40 -24.93 -12.34
C SER A 265 -14.20 -24.97 -13.64
N ASP A 266 -14.90 -23.88 -13.99
CA ASP A 266 -15.57 -23.71 -15.30
C ASP A 266 -14.68 -23.00 -16.33
N VAL A 267 -13.42 -22.68 -15.96
CA VAL A 267 -12.45 -21.94 -16.78
C VAL A 267 -11.12 -22.70 -16.88
N PRO A 268 -10.22 -22.34 -17.82
CA PRO A 268 -8.93 -23.00 -17.94
C PRO A 268 -8.08 -22.92 -16.66
N LEU A 269 -7.57 -24.09 -16.26
CA LEU A 269 -6.80 -24.30 -15.05
C LEU A 269 -5.49 -25.05 -15.38
N GLY A 270 -4.39 -24.61 -14.77
CA GLY A 270 -3.08 -25.26 -14.87
C GLY A 270 -2.35 -25.36 -13.54
N ALA A 271 -1.04 -25.51 -13.57
CA ALA A 271 -0.21 -25.59 -12.37
C ALA A 271 1.17 -24.94 -12.56
N PHE A 272 1.71 -24.36 -11.50
CA PHE A 272 3.10 -23.90 -11.46
C PHE A 272 4.04 -25.09 -11.27
N LEU A 273 5.08 -25.18 -12.10
CA LEU A 273 6.04 -26.28 -12.09
C LEU A 273 7.48 -25.77 -12.01
N SER A 274 8.07 -25.84 -10.82
CA SER A 274 9.46 -25.42 -10.57
C SER A 274 10.49 -26.53 -10.77
N GLY A 275 10.07 -27.77 -11.01
CA GLY A 275 10.98 -28.93 -10.94
C GLY A 275 11.44 -29.27 -9.50
N GLY A 276 10.83 -28.63 -8.49
CA GLY A 276 10.97 -28.99 -7.08
C GLY A 276 10.02 -30.13 -6.68
N LEU A 277 10.29 -30.77 -5.54
CA LEU A 277 9.48 -31.89 -5.04
C LEU A 277 7.99 -31.56 -4.90
N ASP A 278 7.66 -30.37 -4.39
CA ASP A 278 6.28 -30.01 -4.02
C ASP A 278 5.39 -29.76 -5.24
N SER A 279 5.87 -28.93 -6.17
CA SER A 279 5.19 -28.67 -7.44
C SER A 279 5.11 -29.94 -8.29
N SER A 280 6.16 -30.76 -8.30
CA SER A 280 6.15 -32.05 -8.98
C SER A 280 5.16 -33.02 -8.36
N ALA A 281 5.02 -33.04 -7.03
CA ALA A 281 4.02 -33.84 -6.33
C ALA A 281 2.60 -33.41 -6.73
N VAL A 282 2.32 -32.10 -6.73
CA VAL A 282 1.01 -31.57 -7.15
C VAL A 282 0.70 -31.94 -8.60
N VAL A 283 1.64 -31.75 -9.54
CA VAL A 283 1.42 -32.03 -10.97
C VAL A 283 1.26 -33.54 -11.25
N THR A 284 2.04 -34.39 -10.60
CA THR A 284 1.90 -35.86 -10.76
C THR A 284 0.62 -36.39 -10.11
N LEU A 285 0.21 -35.85 -8.97
CA LEU A 285 -1.09 -36.14 -8.36
C LEU A 285 -2.24 -35.64 -9.25
N MET A 286 -2.11 -34.45 -9.84
CA MET A 286 -3.09 -33.90 -10.79
C MET A 286 -3.31 -34.87 -11.94
N ARG A 287 -2.23 -35.38 -12.55
CA ARG A 287 -2.29 -36.42 -13.60
C ARG A 287 -2.96 -37.71 -13.15
N ARG A 288 -2.80 -38.10 -11.88
CA ARG A 288 -3.40 -39.31 -11.32
C ARG A 288 -4.90 -39.18 -11.09
N VAL A 289 -5.39 -37.97 -10.78
CA VAL A 289 -6.81 -37.73 -10.47
C VAL A 289 -7.63 -37.14 -11.62
N THR A 290 -6.99 -36.73 -12.72
CA THR A 290 -7.67 -36.21 -13.92
C THR A 290 -7.30 -37.03 -15.15
N SER A 291 -8.21 -37.11 -16.13
CA SER A 291 -7.96 -37.63 -17.48
C SER A 291 -7.66 -36.53 -18.50
N GLY A 292 -8.01 -35.28 -18.21
CA GLY A 292 -7.92 -34.14 -19.14
C GLY A 292 -6.51 -33.64 -19.47
N PRO A 293 -6.41 -32.60 -20.32
CA PRO A 293 -5.15 -31.92 -20.62
C PRO A 293 -4.60 -31.22 -19.37
N ILE A 294 -3.27 -31.22 -19.23
CA ILE A 294 -2.58 -30.54 -18.13
C ILE A 294 -1.72 -29.46 -18.74
N ARG A 295 -1.87 -28.23 -18.24
CA ARG A 295 -1.00 -27.11 -18.57
C ARG A 295 -0.12 -26.78 -17.38
N THR A 296 1.16 -26.56 -17.64
CA THR A 296 2.13 -26.21 -16.60
C THR A 296 2.93 -24.99 -17.00
N CYS A 297 3.19 -24.11 -16.03
CA CYS A 297 3.97 -22.89 -16.24
C CYS A 297 5.21 -22.90 -15.34
N SER A 298 6.35 -22.54 -15.90
CA SER A 298 7.63 -22.45 -15.20
C SER A 298 8.36 -21.15 -15.55
N MET A 299 9.34 -20.81 -14.71
CA MET A 299 10.29 -19.74 -14.96
C MET A 299 11.69 -20.34 -15.04
N ALA A 300 12.52 -19.75 -15.89
CA ALA A 300 13.93 -20.06 -16.05
C ALA A 300 14.77 -18.77 -15.97
N PHE A 301 16.08 -18.93 -15.80
CA PHE A 301 17.05 -17.83 -15.74
C PHE A 301 18.23 -18.16 -16.65
N ASP A 302 18.87 -17.12 -17.21
CA ASP A 302 20.07 -17.28 -18.05
C ASP A 302 21.26 -17.81 -17.23
N GLU A 303 21.33 -17.46 -15.95
CA GLU A 303 22.35 -17.93 -15.03
C GLU A 303 22.21 -19.44 -14.78
N SER A 304 23.14 -20.23 -15.33
CA SER A 304 23.11 -21.70 -15.27
C SER A 304 23.01 -22.28 -13.85
N GLU A 305 23.51 -21.57 -12.85
CA GLU A 305 23.43 -21.97 -11.42
C GLU A 305 22.00 -21.94 -10.86
N TYR A 306 21.11 -21.16 -11.48
CA TYR A 306 19.72 -20.94 -11.08
C TYR A 306 18.73 -21.64 -12.02
N ASN A 307 19.20 -22.28 -13.08
CA ASN A 307 18.37 -22.90 -14.09
C ASN A 307 17.81 -24.26 -13.63
N GLU A 308 16.56 -24.28 -13.13
CA GLU A 308 15.82 -25.50 -12.79
C GLU A 308 14.95 -26.05 -13.94
N ALA A 309 14.97 -25.41 -15.12
CA ALA A 309 14.12 -25.75 -16.27
C ALA A 309 14.20 -27.23 -16.71
N PRO A 310 15.39 -27.89 -16.76
CA PRO A 310 15.47 -29.29 -17.16
C PRO A 310 14.64 -30.23 -16.25
N TYR A 311 14.54 -29.92 -14.96
CA TYR A 311 13.75 -30.70 -14.01
C TYR A 311 12.25 -30.48 -14.20
N ALA A 312 11.83 -29.25 -14.47
CA ALA A 312 10.43 -28.93 -14.76
C ALA A 312 9.97 -29.63 -16.05
N ARG A 313 10.76 -29.55 -17.13
CA ARG A 313 10.48 -30.24 -18.40
C ARG A 313 10.34 -31.75 -18.23
N ALA A 314 11.26 -32.38 -17.50
CA ALA A 314 11.20 -33.83 -17.25
C ALA A 314 9.92 -34.26 -16.51
N VAL A 315 9.38 -33.41 -15.63
CA VAL A 315 8.10 -33.68 -14.96
C VAL A 315 6.92 -33.44 -15.90
N ALA A 316 6.95 -32.35 -16.68
CA ALA A 316 5.93 -32.06 -17.68
C ALA A 316 5.81 -33.20 -18.71
N ASP A 317 6.94 -33.68 -19.23
CA ASP A 317 7.02 -34.80 -20.18
C ASP A 317 6.43 -36.08 -19.56
N ALA A 318 6.79 -36.38 -18.30
CA ALA A 318 6.32 -37.59 -17.62
C ALA A 318 4.80 -37.60 -17.36
N VAL A 319 4.15 -36.45 -17.28
CA VAL A 319 2.69 -36.34 -17.14
C VAL A 319 1.96 -36.01 -18.43
N GLY A 320 2.69 -35.81 -19.53
CA GLY A 320 2.15 -35.37 -20.82
C GLY A 320 1.53 -33.97 -20.76
N ALA A 321 2.14 -33.05 -20.01
CA ALA A 321 1.65 -31.68 -19.89
C ALA A 321 2.11 -30.79 -21.05
N GLU A 322 1.24 -29.88 -21.46
CA GLU A 322 1.60 -28.72 -22.26
C GLU A 322 2.38 -27.74 -21.36
N HIS A 323 3.67 -27.56 -21.64
CA HIS A 323 4.59 -26.81 -20.78
C HIS A 323 4.94 -25.44 -21.36
N TYR A 324 4.68 -24.40 -20.57
CA TYR A 324 5.01 -23.02 -20.87
C TYR A 324 6.16 -22.58 -19.96
N GLU A 325 7.26 -22.15 -20.56
CA GLU A 325 8.46 -21.72 -19.84
C GLU A 325 8.86 -20.32 -20.28
N ARG A 326 9.17 -19.44 -19.32
CA ARG A 326 9.64 -18.09 -19.58
C ARG A 326 11.00 -17.86 -18.92
N ILE A 327 11.97 -17.39 -19.70
CA ILE A 327 13.26 -16.91 -19.19
C ILE A 327 13.05 -15.49 -18.65
N ILE A 328 13.51 -15.24 -17.42
CA ILE A 328 13.42 -13.93 -16.76
C ILE A 328 14.82 -13.34 -16.58
N THR A 329 15.01 -12.12 -17.07
CA THR A 329 16.28 -11.38 -16.98
C THR A 329 16.19 -10.24 -15.98
N ALA A 330 17.35 -9.69 -15.58
CA ALA A 330 17.39 -8.48 -14.75
C ALA A 330 16.74 -7.27 -15.43
N ALA A 331 16.78 -7.20 -16.76
CA ALA A 331 16.16 -6.12 -17.53
C ALA A 331 14.62 -6.20 -17.46
N ASP A 332 14.06 -7.41 -17.55
CA ASP A 332 12.61 -7.64 -17.37
C ASP A 332 12.16 -7.20 -15.98
N VAL A 333 12.92 -7.57 -14.94
CA VAL A 333 12.63 -7.14 -13.56
C VAL A 333 12.75 -5.65 -13.39
N SER A 334 13.78 -5.02 -13.97
CA SER A 334 13.94 -3.56 -13.90
C SER A 334 12.80 -2.82 -14.59
N ALA A 335 12.30 -3.35 -15.71
CA ALA A 335 11.25 -2.72 -16.51
C ALA A 335 9.88 -2.77 -15.81
N GLU A 336 9.60 -3.83 -15.04
CA GLU A 336 8.30 -4.03 -14.40
C GLU A 336 8.30 -3.72 -12.88
N LEU A 337 9.41 -3.16 -12.36
CA LEU A 337 9.59 -3.01 -10.92
C LEU A 337 8.58 -2.02 -10.29
N GLU A 338 8.20 -0.98 -11.03
CA GLU A 338 7.21 0.00 -10.58
C GLU A 338 5.81 -0.62 -10.47
N GLU A 339 5.39 -1.43 -11.46
CA GLU A 339 4.14 -2.18 -11.40
C GLU A 339 4.18 -3.21 -10.27
N ILE A 340 5.30 -3.89 -10.07
CA ILE A 340 5.49 -4.84 -8.97
C ILE A 340 5.32 -4.13 -7.62
N PHE A 341 5.97 -2.99 -7.40
CA PHE A 341 5.84 -2.24 -6.13
C PHE A 341 4.43 -1.68 -5.91
N THR A 342 3.74 -1.31 -6.99
CA THR A 342 2.32 -0.90 -6.94
C THR A 342 1.40 -2.09 -6.61
N ALA A 343 1.68 -3.25 -7.21
CA ALA A 343 0.96 -4.48 -6.94
C ALA A 343 1.15 -4.89 -5.49
N MET A 344 2.38 -4.79 -4.96
CA MET A 344 2.77 -5.24 -3.63
C MET A 344 1.81 -4.84 -2.51
N ASP A 345 1.04 -3.75 -2.55
CA ASP A 345 0.04 -3.33 -1.53
C ASP A 345 0.65 -2.89 -0.17
N GLN A 346 1.62 -3.65 0.36
CA GLN A 346 2.53 -3.33 1.47
C GLN A 346 3.88 -4.05 1.25
N PRO A 347 4.98 -3.56 1.81
CA PRO A 347 6.32 -4.05 1.48
C PRO A 347 6.54 -5.52 1.94
N SER A 348 7.20 -6.29 1.09
CA SER A 348 7.69 -7.66 1.34
C SER A 348 9.02 -7.88 0.64
N ILE A 349 9.85 -8.78 1.16
CA ILE A 349 11.08 -9.23 0.49
C ILE A 349 10.86 -10.33 -0.56
N ASP A 350 9.62 -10.76 -0.78
CA ASP A 350 9.24 -11.84 -1.71
C ASP A 350 8.13 -11.37 -2.67
N GLY A 351 7.69 -12.24 -3.58
CA GLY A 351 6.56 -12.01 -4.48
C GLY A 351 6.93 -11.81 -5.96
N ILE A 352 8.16 -11.38 -6.28
CA ILE A 352 8.58 -11.16 -7.68
C ILE A 352 8.50 -12.45 -8.51
N ASN A 353 8.88 -13.58 -7.91
CA ASN A 353 8.68 -14.90 -8.51
C ASN A 353 7.21 -15.20 -8.84
N SER A 354 6.31 -14.87 -7.91
CA SER A 354 4.88 -15.09 -8.03
C SER A 354 4.28 -14.17 -9.09
N TYR A 355 4.79 -12.95 -9.24
CA TYR A 355 4.40 -12.01 -10.28
C TYR A 355 4.68 -12.59 -11.68
N PHE A 356 5.95 -12.92 -11.98
CA PHE A 356 6.33 -13.39 -13.31
C PHE A 356 5.73 -14.75 -13.68
N VAL A 357 5.64 -15.71 -12.75
CA VAL A 357 5.00 -17.00 -13.05
C VAL A 357 3.49 -16.85 -13.27
N SER A 358 2.84 -15.93 -12.56
CA SER A 358 1.42 -15.65 -12.75
C SER A 358 1.16 -14.92 -14.07
N LYS A 359 2.03 -13.98 -14.44
CA LYS A 359 2.02 -13.34 -15.77
C LYS A 359 2.12 -14.38 -16.88
N THR A 360 3.09 -15.30 -16.76
CA THR A 360 3.29 -16.40 -17.72
C THR A 360 2.05 -17.29 -17.82
N ALA A 361 1.43 -17.64 -16.69
CA ALA A 361 0.20 -18.43 -16.68
C ALA A 361 -0.99 -17.71 -17.33
N ARG A 362 -1.13 -16.41 -17.08
CA ARG A 362 -2.18 -15.59 -17.70
C ARG A 362 -1.96 -15.46 -19.22
N GLU A 363 -0.72 -15.23 -19.65
CA GLU A 363 -0.33 -15.21 -21.08
C GLU A 363 -0.58 -16.57 -21.76
N ALA A 364 -0.46 -17.69 -21.02
CA ALA A 364 -0.83 -19.04 -21.47
C ALA A 364 -2.36 -19.31 -21.45
N GLY A 365 -3.19 -18.29 -21.20
CA GLY A 365 -4.65 -18.39 -21.20
C GLY A 365 -5.25 -19.09 -19.99
N LEU A 366 -4.53 -19.16 -18.87
CA LEU A 366 -5.05 -19.70 -17.61
C LEU A 366 -5.72 -18.61 -16.77
N THR A 367 -6.83 -18.97 -16.12
CA THR A 367 -7.48 -18.14 -15.10
C THR A 367 -7.22 -18.67 -13.69
N VAL A 368 -6.89 -19.97 -13.59
CA VAL A 368 -6.58 -20.65 -12.33
C VAL A 368 -5.26 -21.42 -12.43
N ALA A 369 -4.46 -21.41 -11.37
CA ALA A 369 -3.23 -22.19 -11.28
C ALA A 369 -3.08 -22.86 -9.90
N LEU A 370 -2.64 -24.12 -9.88
CA LEU A 370 -2.26 -24.83 -8.66
C LEU A 370 -0.78 -24.55 -8.31
N SER A 371 -0.49 -24.38 -7.03
CA SER A 371 0.86 -24.16 -6.49
C SER A 371 1.26 -25.24 -5.48
N GLY A 372 2.54 -25.57 -5.43
CA GLY A 372 3.14 -26.48 -4.45
C GLY A 372 3.46 -25.84 -3.09
N LEU A 373 2.92 -24.65 -2.80
CA LEU A 373 3.11 -23.93 -1.54
C LEU A 373 2.49 -24.71 -0.36
N GLY A 374 3.22 -24.79 0.77
CA GLY A 374 2.80 -25.54 1.97
C GLY A 374 3.56 -26.84 2.19
N GLY A 375 4.20 -27.37 1.14
CA GLY A 375 4.95 -28.63 1.22
C GLY A 375 6.19 -28.56 2.12
N ASP A 376 6.90 -27.42 2.11
CA ASP A 376 8.06 -27.18 2.96
C ASP A 376 7.69 -27.08 4.45
N GLU A 377 6.55 -26.46 4.77
CA GLU A 377 6.11 -26.18 6.12
C GLU A 377 5.48 -27.38 6.80
N LEU A 378 4.72 -28.20 6.06
CA LEU A 378 4.09 -29.41 6.61
C LEU A 378 5.09 -30.58 6.71
N PHE A 379 5.98 -30.73 5.74
CA PHE A 379 6.83 -31.92 5.60
C PHE A 379 8.32 -31.68 5.91
N GLY A 380 8.71 -30.48 6.34
CA GLY A 380 10.06 -30.23 6.84
C GLY A 380 11.10 -30.04 5.75
N GLY A 381 10.84 -29.09 4.86
CA GLY A 381 11.69 -28.76 3.72
C GLY A 381 12.83 -27.80 4.03
N TYR A 382 12.62 -26.85 4.93
CA TYR A 382 13.60 -25.83 5.27
C TYR A 382 14.67 -26.36 6.22
N GLY A 383 15.82 -26.78 5.66
CA GLY A 383 16.93 -27.30 6.45
C GLY A 383 17.43 -26.33 7.53
N ASN A 384 17.47 -25.02 7.23
CA ASN A 384 17.92 -23.99 8.15
C ASN A 384 16.98 -23.79 9.35
N THR A 385 15.68 -24.11 9.25
CA THR A 385 14.75 -23.96 10.39
C THR A 385 14.49 -25.30 11.08
N PHE A 386 14.04 -26.33 10.36
CA PHE A 386 13.71 -27.64 10.95
C PHE A 386 14.91 -28.34 11.61
N ARG A 387 16.13 -28.15 11.10
CA ARG A 387 17.37 -28.65 11.73
C ARG A 387 18.13 -27.57 12.49
N GLY A 388 18.04 -26.30 12.07
CA GLY A 388 18.77 -25.21 12.70
C GLY A 388 18.19 -24.79 14.05
N VAL A 389 16.86 -24.71 14.20
CA VAL A 389 16.22 -24.26 15.44
C VAL A 389 16.60 -25.14 16.63
N PRO A 390 16.51 -26.49 16.57
CA PRO A 390 16.94 -27.34 17.68
C PRO A 390 18.43 -27.18 18.01
N ARG A 391 19.29 -27.01 16.99
CA ARG A 391 20.74 -26.84 17.18
C ARG A 391 21.09 -25.51 17.83
N VAL A 392 20.50 -24.41 17.34
CA VAL A 392 20.69 -23.07 17.91
C VAL A 392 20.16 -23.02 19.33
N LEU A 393 18.98 -23.60 19.59
CA LEU A 393 18.42 -23.69 20.93
C LEU A 393 19.36 -24.43 21.88
N GLN A 394 19.87 -25.60 21.49
CA GLN A 394 20.83 -26.35 22.29
C GLN A 394 22.09 -25.53 22.57
N ALA A 395 22.68 -24.91 21.54
CA ALA A 395 23.88 -24.09 21.69
C ALA A 395 23.67 -22.91 22.65
N VAL A 396 22.57 -22.17 22.51
CA VAL A 396 22.22 -21.04 23.38
C VAL A 396 21.98 -21.51 24.81
N GLN A 397 21.26 -22.62 25.01
CA GLN A 397 21.04 -23.20 26.33
C GLN A 397 22.36 -23.61 27.01
N TRP A 398 23.30 -24.20 26.27
CA TRP A 398 24.59 -24.59 26.80
C TRP A 398 25.41 -23.37 27.22
N ALA A 399 25.44 -22.32 26.38
CA ALA A 399 26.12 -21.07 26.69
C ALA A 399 25.53 -20.36 27.91
N GLN A 400 24.19 -20.36 28.06
CA GLN A 400 23.50 -19.72 29.20
C GLN A 400 23.60 -20.51 30.51
N ARG A 401 23.80 -21.84 30.46
CA ARG A 401 24.02 -22.67 31.66
C ARG A 401 25.43 -22.55 32.22
N ALA A 402 26.44 -22.30 31.39
CA ALA A 402 27.81 -22.13 31.84
C ALA A 402 28.05 -20.74 32.44
N ARG A 403 28.67 -20.65 33.63
CA ARG A 403 29.07 -19.36 34.23
C ARG A 403 30.04 -18.63 33.30
N GLY A 404 29.67 -17.41 32.88
CA GLY A 404 30.44 -16.62 31.90
C GLY A 404 30.34 -17.13 30.45
N GLY A 405 29.59 -18.20 30.19
CA GLY A 405 29.49 -18.82 28.87
C GLY A 405 28.87 -17.93 27.81
N THR A 406 27.89 -17.10 28.17
CA THR A 406 27.30 -16.09 27.27
C THR A 406 28.31 -15.01 26.87
N ALA A 407 29.08 -14.49 27.84
CA ALA A 407 30.10 -13.48 27.58
C ALA A 407 31.23 -14.04 26.68
N LEU A 408 31.69 -15.26 26.95
CA LEU A 408 32.68 -15.96 26.12
C LEU A 408 32.15 -16.25 24.70
N ALA A 409 30.92 -16.74 24.58
CA ALA A 409 30.30 -17.01 23.28
C ALA A 409 30.13 -15.72 22.47
N ARG A 410 29.74 -14.62 23.11
CA ARG A 410 29.63 -13.30 22.48
C ARG A 410 31.00 -12.78 22.02
N ALA A 411 32.01 -12.85 22.88
CA ALA A 411 33.37 -12.44 22.54
C ALA A 411 33.89 -13.25 21.34
N GLY A 412 33.72 -14.57 21.34
CA GLY A 412 34.08 -15.43 20.20
C GLY A 412 33.38 -15.04 18.90
N ILE A 413 32.08 -14.74 18.95
CA ILE A 413 31.30 -14.28 17.78
C ILE A 413 31.85 -12.95 17.24
N GLN A 414 32.14 -11.99 18.12
CA GLN A 414 32.62 -10.65 17.78
C GLN A 414 34.06 -10.66 17.24
N THR A 415 34.91 -11.55 17.75
CA THR A 415 36.32 -11.66 17.33
C THR A 415 36.48 -12.35 15.97
N PHE A 416 35.62 -13.30 15.62
CA PHE A 416 35.83 -14.14 14.43
C PHE A 416 35.07 -13.71 13.18
N THR A 417 33.99 -12.91 13.25
CA THR A 417 33.18 -12.66 12.05
C THR A 417 32.42 -11.33 11.99
N ALA A 418 32.54 -10.61 10.87
CA ALA A 418 31.66 -9.49 10.50
C ALA A 418 30.31 -9.93 9.87
N GLN A 419 30.00 -11.24 9.86
CA GLN A 419 28.87 -11.79 9.11
C GLN A 419 27.54 -11.67 9.88
N ALA A 420 26.51 -11.18 9.18
CA ALA A 420 25.14 -10.99 9.66
C ALA A 420 24.53 -12.15 10.46
N ARG A 421 24.82 -13.41 10.07
CA ARG A 421 24.27 -14.61 10.75
C ARG A 421 24.65 -14.68 12.23
N TRP A 422 25.85 -14.21 12.59
CA TRP A 422 26.34 -14.34 13.96
C TRP A 422 25.83 -13.23 14.88
N ARG A 423 25.49 -12.05 14.34
CA ARG A 423 24.78 -11.01 15.09
C ARG A 423 23.41 -11.50 15.57
N LYS A 424 22.68 -12.22 14.71
CA LYS A 424 21.39 -12.84 15.09
C LYS A 424 21.54 -13.89 16.20
N ILE A 425 22.63 -14.66 16.17
CA ILE A 425 22.95 -15.63 17.24
C ILE A 425 23.35 -14.90 18.53
N ALA A 426 24.11 -13.81 18.44
CA ALA A 426 24.47 -12.99 19.60
C ALA A 426 23.22 -12.39 20.27
N ASP A 427 22.29 -11.81 19.51
CA ASP A 427 21.01 -11.32 20.05
C ASP A 427 20.18 -12.45 20.71
N ALA A 428 20.28 -13.69 20.21
CA ALA A 428 19.60 -14.83 20.82
C ALA A 428 20.23 -15.25 22.16
N LEU A 429 21.53 -15.02 22.36
CA LEU A 429 22.20 -15.25 23.65
C LEU A 429 21.75 -14.28 24.75
N ASP A 430 21.27 -13.09 24.35
CA ASP A 430 20.88 -11.99 25.25
C ASP A 430 19.44 -12.12 25.77
N ARG A 431 18.73 -13.16 25.31
CA ARG A 431 17.34 -13.44 25.66
C ARG A 431 17.23 -14.83 26.28
N PRO A 432 16.21 -15.10 27.12
CA PRO A 432 15.96 -16.45 27.61
C PRO A 432 15.89 -17.46 26.45
N ALA A 433 16.63 -18.57 26.58
CA ALA A 433 16.63 -19.63 25.57
C ALA A 433 15.21 -20.17 25.33
N SER A 434 14.69 -19.93 24.13
CA SER A 434 13.36 -20.40 23.72
C SER A 434 13.40 -20.85 22.27
N ARG A 435 12.43 -21.68 21.88
CA ARG A 435 12.28 -22.07 20.46
C ARG A 435 12.02 -20.85 19.57
N ALA A 436 11.27 -19.87 20.06
CA ALA A 436 10.98 -18.64 19.34
C ALA A 436 12.22 -17.76 19.12
N SER A 437 13.10 -17.61 20.12
CA SER A 437 14.36 -16.87 19.93
C SER A 437 15.31 -17.60 18.98
N ALA A 438 15.40 -18.92 19.06
CA ALA A 438 16.18 -19.74 18.12
C ALA A 438 15.61 -19.69 16.69
N TYR A 439 14.28 -19.69 16.54
CA TYR A 439 13.60 -19.51 15.25
C TYR A 439 13.90 -18.15 14.65
N LEU A 440 13.79 -17.06 15.43
CA LEU A 440 14.14 -15.72 14.99
C LEU A 440 15.61 -15.63 14.54
N ALA A 441 16.54 -16.30 15.24
CA ALA A 441 17.94 -16.33 14.82
C ALA A 441 18.13 -17.00 13.44
N CYS A 442 17.43 -18.11 13.21
CA CYS A 442 17.50 -18.85 11.95
C CYS A 442 16.80 -18.12 10.80
N ARG A 443 15.59 -17.60 11.04
CA ARG A 443 14.64 -17.12 10.01
C ARG A 443 14.53 -15.59 9.91
N GLY A 444 14.81 -14.86 10.99
CA GLY A 444 14.71 -13.40 11.03
C GLY A 444 15.64 -12.72 10.02
N LEU A 445 15.19 -11.57 9.52
CA LEU A 445 15.87 -10.78 8.50
C LEU A 445 17.00 -9.96 9.14
N PHE A 446 16.66 -8.93 9.91
CA PHE A 446 17.59 -8.17 10.75
C PHE A 446 17.49 -8.61 12.22
N SER A 447 18.60 -8.54 12.97
CA SER A 447 18.57 -8.75 14.42
C SER A 447 17.86 -7.59 15.11
N SER A 448 17.42 -7.76 16.35
CA SER A 448 16.69 -6.69 17.05
C SER A 448 17.58 -5.49 17.34
N SER A 449 18.86 -5.72 17.63
CA SER A 449 19.87 -4.67 17.74
C SER A 449 20.09 -3.92 16.42
N GLU A 450 20.11 -4.64 15.29
CA GLU A 450 20.20 -4.03 13.96
C GLU A 450 18.96 -3.18 13.64
N VAL A 451 17.74 -3.70 13.89
CA VAL A 451 16.50 -2.93 13.68
C VAL A 451 16.48 -1.67 14.55
N GLN A 452 16.85 -1.76 15.83
CA GLN A 452 16.95 -0.60 16.73
C GLN A 452 17.92 0.46 16.21
N SER A 453 19.01 0.06 15.56
CA SER A 453 19.97 0.98 14.94
C SER A 453 19.48 1.60 13.63
N LEU A 454 18.56 0.91 12.92
CA LEU A 454 18.00 1.35 11.64
C LEU A 454 16.82 2.30 11.81
N VAL A 455 15.91 2.05 12.76
CA VAL A 455 14.71 2.89 12.94
C VAL A 455 14.96 4.10 13.84
N THR A 456 14.19 5.17 13.69
CA THR A 456 14.29 6.34 14.59
C THR A 456 13.93 5.97 16.04
N PRO A 457 14.42 6.72 17.06
CA PRO A 457 14.06 6.45 18.45
C PRO A 457 12.54 6.42 18.69
N ASP A 458 11.79 7.30 18.03
CA ASP A 458 10.34 7.41 18.18
C ASP A 458 9.63 6.18 17.63
N VAL A 459 10.02 5.71 16.42
CA VAL A 459 9.49 4.46 15.84
C VAL A 459 9.81 3.26 16.74
N TRP A 460 11.03 3.17 17.27
CA TRP A 460 11.40 2.09 18.18
C TRP A 460 10.55 2.11 19.45
N SER A 461 10.38 3.29 20.05
CA SER A 461 9.59 3.50 21.27
C SER A 461 8.10 3.19 21.04
N ALA A 462 7.53 3.67 19.94
CA ALA A 462 6.12 3.42 19.58
C ALA A 462 5.85 1.95 19.26
N ALA A 463 6.82 1.23 18.69
CA ALA A 463 6.71 -0.21 18.48
C ALA A 463 6.87 -1.01 19.79
N ALA A 464 7.59 -0.46 20.77
CA ALA A 464 7.85 -1.12 22.05
C ALA A 464 6.53 -1.41 22.78
N GLY A 465 6.32 -2.67 23.15
CA GLY A 465 5.09 -3.13 23.81
C GLY A 465 3.97 -3.53 22.85
N ALA A 466 3.89 -2.94 21.65
CA ALA A 466 2.92 -3.31 20.62
C ALA A 466 3.37 -4.50 19.75
N PHE A 467 4.69 -4.64 19.55
CA PHE A 467 5.26 -5.76 18.81
C PHE A 467 6.59 -6.22 19.40
N ASP A 468 6.66 -7.52 19.74
CA ASP A 468 7.90 -8.22 20.04
C ASP A 468 7.98 -9.47 19.13
N PRO A 469 9.02 -9.62 18.30
CA PRO A 469 9.07 -10.70 17.32
C PRO A 469 9.12 -12.08 17.98
N VAL A 470 9.77 -12.22 19.14
CA VAL A 470 9.89 -13.52 19.84
C VAL A 470 8.54 -13.93 20.40
N ARG A 471 7.83 -13.03 21.09
CA ARG A 471 6.49 -13.26 21.61
C ARG A 471 5.51 -13.55 20.48
N HIS A 472 5.59 -12.79 19.39
CA HIS A 472 4.76 -13.00 18.21
C HIS A 472 4.95 -14.43 17.65
N ILE A 473 6.20 -14.85 17.42
CA ILE A 473 6.50 -16.22 16.94
C ILE A 473 5.97 -17.29 17.91
N ALA A 474 6.17 -17.11 19.22
CA ALA A 474 5.71 -18.06 20.23
C ALA A 474 4.18 -18.21 20.24
N ASP A 475 3.46 -17.09 20.19
CA ASP A 475 2.00 -17.06 20.17
C ASP A 475 1.45 -17.72 18.89
N ARG A 476 2.13 -17.57 17.75
CA ARG A 476 1.75 -18.19 16.47
C ARG A 476 2.02 -19.69 16.40
N ALA A 477 3.10 -20.16 17.04
CA ALA A 477 3.38 -21.59 17.15
C ALA A 477 2.42 -22.33 18.11
N GLY A 478 1.70 -21.59 18.97
CA GLY A 478 0.69 -22.12 19.87
C GLY A 478 1.26 -22.89 21.06
N ASP A 479 2.45 -22.52 21.55
CA ASP A 479 3.09 -23.17 22.70
C ASP A 479 3.81 -22.12 23.56
N ARG A 480 3.27 -21.87 24.76
CA ARG A 480 3.97 -21.12 25.82
C ARG A 480 4.70 -22.04 26.80
N ASP A 481 4.42 -23.36 26.81
CA ASP A 481 4.97 -24.31 27.78
C ASP A 481 5.06 -25.77 27.24
N GLY A 482 6.25 -26.15 26.77
CA GLY A 482 6.89 -27.46 27.00
C GLY A 482 6.29 -28.76 26.43
N GLY A 483 5.18 -28.75 25.69
CA GLY A 483 4.46 -30.00 25.37
C GLY A 483 4.70 -30.61 23.98
N SER A 484 5.12 -29.81 22.99
CA SER A 484 5.22 -30.25 21.59
C SER A 484 6.64 -30.68 21.19
N ASP A 485 6.77 -31.72 20.37
CA ASP A 485 8.06 -32.07 19.75
C ASP A 485 8.55 -30.95 18.80
N ALA A 486 9.87 -30.86 18.59
CA ALA A 486 10.49 -29.69 17.95
C ALA A 486 10.09 -29.50 16.47
N PHE A 487 9.80 -30.56 15.73
CA PHE A 487 9.43 -30.45 14.31
C PHE A 487 8.01 -29.89 14.17
N SER A 488 7.04 -30.40 14.93
CA SER A 488 5.67 -29.88 14.89
C SER A 488 5.57 -28.44 15.41
N TRP A 489 6.40 -28.06 16.38
CA TRP A 489 6.50 -26.66 16.81
C TRP A 489 7.01 -25.76 15.68
N VAL A 490 8.10 -26.16 15.00
CA VAL A 490 8.64 -25.39 13.87
C VAL A 490 7.62 -25.31 12.73
N SER A 491 6.97 -26.42 12.38
CA SER A 491 5.90 -26.44 11.36
C SER A 491 4.78 -25.42 11.66
N ARG A 492 4.32 -25.36 12.92
CA ARG A 492 3.33 -24.36 13.34
C ARG A 492 3.86 -22.92 13.30
N ALA A 493 5.12 -22.70 13.68
CA ALA A 493 5.76 -21.40 13.57
C ALA A 493 5.87 -20.94 12.10
N GLU A 494 6.26 -21.84 11.19
CA GLU A 494 6.36 -21.59 9.75
C GLU A 494 4.99 -21.26 9.13
N LEU A 495 3.94 -22.02 9.48
CA LEU A 495 2.57 -21.77 9.02
C LEU A 495 2.01 -20.46 9.58
N GLY A 496 2.24 -20.19 10.86
CA GLY A 496 1.67 -19.05 11.58
C GLY A 496 2.42 -17.73 11.39
N THR A 497 3.62 -17.75 10.81
CA THR A 497 4.42 -16.56 10.49
C THR A 497 4.70 -16.51 8.99
N TYR A 498 5.78 -17.13 8.52
CA TYR A 498 6.26 -17.05 7.13
C TYR A 498 5.21 -17.38 6.07
N THR A 499 4.50 -18.50 6.21
CA THR A 499 3.50 -18.92 5.21
C THR A 499 2.37 -17.91 5.11
N ARG A 500 1.84 -17.51 6.26
CA ARG A 500 0.69 -16.61 6.36
C ARG A 500 1.04 -15.19 5.95
N ASP A 501 2.08 -14.63 6.57
CA ASP A 501 2.39 -13.20 6.51
C ASP A 501 3.24 -12.84 5.29
N GLN A 502 3.83 -13.84 4.62
CA GLN A 502 4.65 -13.65 3.43
C GLN A 502 4.14 -14.47 2.25
N LEU A 503 4.27 -15.80 2.28
CA LEU A 503 4.04 -16.62 1.08
C LEU A 503 2.62 -16.53 0.51
N LEU A 504 1.60 -16.78 1.33
CA LEU A 504 0.19 -16.76 0.93
C LEU A 504 -0.26 -15.35 0.53
N ARG A 505 0.24 -14.36 1.26
CA ARG A 505 -0.10 -12.97 1.04
C ARG A 505 0.52 -12.43 -0.25
N ASP A 506 1.79 -12.72 -0.49
CA ASP A 506 2.53 -12.25 -1.67
C ASP A 506 2.06 -12.99 -2.93
N ILE A 507 1.82 -14.30 -2.86
CA ILE A 507 1.29 -15.04 -4.02
C ILE A 507 -0.10 -14.57 -4.39
N ASP A 508 -0.96 -14.24 -3.43
CA ASP A 508 -2.30 -13.68 -3.68
C ASP A 508 -2.20 -12.33 -4.38
N VAL A 509 -1.53 -11.35 -3.78
CA VAL A 509 -1.39 -10.00 -4.36
C VAL A 509 -0.75 -10.03 -5.75
N MET A 510 0.31 -10.83 -5.93
CA MET A 510 1.06 -10.86 -7.19
C MET A 510 0.33 -11.62 -8.29
N SER A 511 -0.37 -12.70 -7.96
CA SER A 511 -1.20 -13.40 -8.95
C SER A 511 -2.41 -12.58 -9.36
N MET A 512 -3.01 -11.85 -8.41
CA MET A 512 -4.14 -10.99 -8.70
C MET A 512 -3.79 -9.73 -9.48
N ALA A 513 -2.52 -9.29 -9.48
CA ALA A 513 -2.04 -8.26 -10.41
C ALA A 513 -2.22 -8.68 -11.89
N HIS A 514 -2.33 -9.98 -12.16
CA HIS A 514 -2.59 -10.56 -13.48
C HIS A 514 -3.96 -11.26 -13.56
N SER A 515 -4.86 -10.97 -12.62
CA SER A 515 -6.20 -11.58 -12.55
C SER A 515 -6.16 -13.11 -12.60
N LEU A 516 -5.22 -13.73 -11.88
CA LEU A 516 -5.03 -15.19 -11.84
C LEU A 516 -5.33 -15.73 -10.43
N GLU A 517 -6.23 -16.70 -10.31
CA GLU A 517 -6.46 -17.38 -9.04
C GLU A 517 -5.40 -18.46 -8.80
N VAL A 518 -4.63 -18.32 -7.72
CA VAL A 518 -3.75 -19.39 -7.24
C VAL A 518 -4.40 -20.21 -6.14
N ARG A 519 -4.35 -21.54 -6.32
CA ARG A 519 -4.85 -22.59 -5.44
C ARG A 519 -3.69 -23.36 -4.80
N VAL A 520 -3.80 -23.67 -3.51
CA VAL A 520 -2.70 -24.27 -2.71
C VAL A 520 -3.11 -25.63 -2.12
N PRO A 521 -3.21 -26.70 -2.93
CA PRO A 521 -3.71 -28.01 -2.49
C PRO A 521 -2.90 -28.62 -1.33
N LEU A 522 -1.60 -28.30 -1.20
CA LEU A 522 -0.82 -28.78 -0.06
C LEU A 522 -1.21 -28.09 1.27
N LEU A 523 -1.99 -27.02 1.22
CA LEU A 523 -2.59 -26.34 2.37
C LEU A 523 -4.09 -26.60 2.49
N ASP A 524 -4.62 -27.64 1.84
CA ASP A 524 -6.00 -28.07 2.06
C ASP A 524 -6.26 -28.38 3.55
N ASP A 525 -7.43 -27.97 4.05
CA ASP A 525 -7.82 -28.09 5.46
C ASP A 525 -7.63 -29.52 6.00
N ARG A 526 -8.04 -30.54 5.23
CA ARG A 526 -7.94 -31.94 5.67
C ARG A 526 -6.50 -32.43 5.66
N LEU A 527 -5.71 -32.03 4.67
CA LEU A 527 -4.30 -32.38 4.59
C LEU A 527 -3.50 -31.75 5.72
N VAL A 528 -3.72 -30.47 6.00
CA VAL A 528 -3.05 -29.74 7.08
C VAL A 528 -3.43 -30.34 8.43
N GLU A 529 -4.72 -30.64 8.68
CA GLU A 529 -5.14 -31.30 9.90
C GLU A 529 -4.49 -32.68 10.05
N THR A 530 -4.47 -33.48 8.99
CA THR A 530 -3.85 -34.80 8.97
C THR A 530 -2.35 -34.69 9.28
N ALA A 531 -1.64 -33.85 8.55
CA ALA A 531 -0.20 -33.67 8.70
C ALA A 531 0.17 -33.14 10.09
N LEU A 532 -0.57 -32.18 10.65
CA LEU A 532 -0.29 -31.63 11.98
C LEU A 532 -0.61 -32.63 13.12
N ARG A 533 -1.58 -33.54 12.94
CA ARG A 533 -1.88 -34.62 13.90
C ARG A 533 -0.82 -35.71 13.96
N LEU A 534 -0.03 -35.90 12.91
CA LEU A 534 1.00 -36.96 12.90
C LEU A 534 2.11 -36.70 13.92
N PRO A 535 2.62 -37.75 14.62
CA PRO A 535 3.77 -37.63 15.50
C PRO A 535 5.04 -37.26 14.71
N ASP A 536 5.96 -36.54 15.34
CA ASP A 536 7.19 -36.05 14.68
C ASP A 536 8.07 -37.17 14.12
N ALA A 537 8.09 -38.33 14.79
CA ALA A 537 8.82 -39.50 14.34
C ALA A 537 8.32 -40.04 12.99
N ALA A 538 7.01 -39.95 12.73
CA ALA A 538 6.43 -40.41 11.45
C ALA A 538 6.83 -39.52 10.27
N LYS A 539 7.04 -38.21 10.52
CA LYS A 539 7.38 -37.21 9.50
C LYS A 539 8.86 -37.29 9.08
N ARG A 540 9.70 -37.97 9.87
CA ARG A 540 11.16 -38.00 9.72
C ARG A 540 11.65 -39.40 9.35
N ASN A 541 12.55 -39.48 8.37
CA ASN A 541 13.25 -40.72 8.03
C ASN A 541 14.70 -40.41 7.60
N GLY A 542 15.69 -40.93 8.32
CA GLY A 542 17.10 -40.89 7.94
C GLY A 542 17.71 -39.49 7.69
N GLY A 543 17.14 -38.42 8.26
CA GLY A 543 17.61 -37.05 8.05
C GLY A 543 17.30 -36.45 6.66
N ARG A 544 16.55 -37.17 5.81
CA ARG A 544 16.09 -36.71 4.49
C ARG A 544 15.01 -35.63 4.64
N PRO A 545 15.14 -34.46 3.99
CA PRO A 545 14.07 -33.46 3.94
C PRO A 545 12.80 -34.05 3.31
N LYS A 546 11.62 -33.68 3.81
CA LYS A 546 10.32 -34.08 3.25
C LYS A 546 10.13 -35.59 3.08
N SER A 547 10.73 -36.38 3.96
CA SER A 547 10.77 -37.84 3.80
C SER A 547 9.38 -38.47 3.67
N LEU A 548 8.40 -37.97 4.42
CA LEU A 548 7.04 -38.49 4.37
C LEU A 548 6.34 -38.19 3.04
N LEU A 549 6.50 -36.99 2.50
CA LEU A 549 5.97 -36.63 1.18
C LEU A 549 6.64 -37.46 0.09
N VAL A 550 7.97 -37.61 0.13
CA VAL A 550 8.68 -38.44 -0.84
C VAL A 550 8.17 -39.88 -0.83
N ASP A 551 7.92 -40.46 0.34
CA ASP A 551 7.46 -41.85 0.39
C ASP A 551 5.99 -41.97 -0.06
N ALA A 552 5.19 -40.93 0.15
CA ALA A 552 3.79 -40.89 -0.28
C ALA A 552 3.60 -40.75 -1.79
N VAL A 553 4.49 -40.07 -2.52
CA VAL A 553 4.35 -39.85 -3.97
C VAL A 553 5.55 -40.29 -4.81
N GLY A 554 6.56 -40.91 -4.19
CA GLY A 554 7.87 -41.14 -4.80
C GLY A 554 7.84 -42.01 -6.05
N ASP A 555 6.95 -43.00 -6.09
CA ASP A 555 6.68 -43.85 -7.26
C ASP A 555 6.10 -43.09 -8.46
N LEU A 556 5.41 -41.96 -8.21
CA LEU A 556 4.81 -41.11 -9.25
C LEU A 556 5.79 -40.11 -9.86
N LEU A 557 6.85 -39.76 -9.14
CA LEU A 557 7.80 -38.75 -9.59
C LEU A 557 8.77 -39.33 -10.62
N PRO A 558 9.25 -38.56 -11.61
CA PRO A 558 10.35 -39.00 -12.47
C PRO A 558 11.62 -39.30 -11.67
N GLN A 559 12.45 -40.24 -12.14
CA GLN A 559 13.68 -40.64 -11.45
C GLN A 559 14.61 -39.44 -11.17
N VAL A 560 14.69 -38.49 -12.11
CA VAL A 560 15.50 -37.26 -11.99
C VAL A 560 15.11 -36.38 -10.80
N ILE A 561 13.84 -36.41 -10.38
CA ILE A 561 13.36 -35.71 -9.18
C ILE A 561 13.64 -36.53 -7.92
N ARG A 562 13.42 -37.85 -7.97
CA ARG A 562 13.62 -38.74 -6.81
C ARG A 562 15.06 -38.75 -6.31
N SER A 563 16.03 -38.74 -7.23
CA SER A 563 17.46 -38.78 -6.93
C SER A 563 18.05 -37.41 -6.58
N ARG A 564 17.29 -36.33 -6.74
CA ARG A 564 17.75 -34.96 -6.52
C ARG A 564 18.03 -34.72 -5.03
N ARG A 565 19.28 -34.34 -4.72
CA ARG A 565 19.71 -34.03 -3.34
C ARG A 565 19.90 -32.54 -3.05
N ALA A 566 20.03 -31.72 -4.10
CA ALA A 566 20.15 -30.26 -4.00
C ALA A 566 19.01 -29.58 -4.79
N LYS A 567 18.26 -28.69 -4.12
CA LYS A 567 17.20 -27.84 -4.69
C LYS A 567 17.59 -26.39 -4.45
N GLN A 568 17.48 -25.53 -5.47
CA GLN A 568 17.65 -24.09 -5.35
C GLN A 568 16.26 -23.41 -5.20
N GLY A 569 15.21 -23.96 -5.83
CA GLY A 569 13.87 -23.39 -5.86
C GLY A 569 13.76 -22.21 -6.84
N PHE A 570 12.61 -21.52 -6.87
CA PHE A 570 12.43 -20.26 -7.62
C PHE A 570 13.16 -19.08 -6.94
N VAL A 571 14.47 -19.21 -6.78
CA VAL A 571 15.32 -18.16 -6.20
C VAL A 571 15.87 -17.33 -7.35
N PHE A 572 15.49 -16.06 -7.39
CA PHE A 572 16.03 -15.09 -8.33
C PHE A 572 17.49 -14.80 -7.98
N PRO A 573 18.36 -14.54 -8.97
CA PRO A 573 19.76 -14.17 -8.75
C PRO A 573 19.91 -12.70 -8.28
N PHE A 574 19.07 -12.26 -7.34
CA PHE A 574 19.06 -10.89 -6.80
C PHE A 574 20.43 -10.47 -6.25
N GLY A 575 21.20 -11.40 -5.68
CA GLY A 575 22.56 -11.09 -5.24
C GLY A 575 23.46 -10.58 -6.37
N ALA A 576 23.37 -11.18 -7.56
CA ALA A 576 24.09 -10.73 -8.75
C ALA A 576 23.46 -9.47 -9.33
N TRP A 577 22.13 -9.46 -9.46
CA TRP A 577 21.42 -8.34 -10.08
C TRP A 577 21.53 -7.04 -9.28
N LEU A 578 21.39 -7.06 -7.96
CA LEU A 578 21.53 -5.87 -7.10
C LEU A 578 22.96 -5.35 -7.01
N ARG A 579 23.96 -6.14 -7.41
CA ARG A 579 25.36 -5.67 -7.53
C ARG A 579 25.71 -5.17 -8.92
N GLY A 580 24.92 -5.55 -9.93
CA GLY A 580 25.14 -5.18 -11.33
C GLY A 580 23.96 -4.34 -11.87
N PRO A 581 23.08 -4.93 -12.70
CA PRO A 581 22.05 -4.21 -13.45
C PRO A 581 21.04 -3.44 -12.56
N LEU A 582 20.70 -3.97 -11.39
CA LEU A 582 19.75 -3.36 -10.45
C LEU A 582 20.42 -2.54 -9.34
N ARG A 583 21.72 -2.25 -9.43
CA ARG A 583 22.49 -1.55 -8.37
C ARG A 583 21.88 -0.21 -7.96
N HIS A 584 21.31 0.52 -8.93
CA HIS A 584 20.78 1.87 -8.72
C HIS A 584 19.61 1.91 -7.73
N HIS A 585 18.89 0.79 -7.55
CA HIS A 585 17.85 0.66 -6.53
C HIS A 585 18.39 0.53 -5.09
N CYS A 586 19.71 0.33 -4.91
CA CYS A 586 20.37 0.28 -3.61
C CYS A 586 21.08 1.58 -3.21
N ASP A 587 21.18 2.56 -4.11
CA ASP A 587 22.01 3.74 -3.88
C ASP A 587 21.30 4.85 -3.09
N GLY A 588 19.97 4.96 -3.23
CA GLY A 588 19.15 6.10 -2.75
C GLY A 588 18.37 5.89 -1.45
N TRP A 589 18.78 4.95 -0.60
CA TRP A 589 18.03 4.61 0.62
C TRP A 589 17.86 5.81 1.56
N SER A 590 18.91 6.62 1.73
CA SER A 590 18.90 7.77 2.63
C SER A 590 17.88 8.83 2.20
N GLU A 591 17.79 9.12 0.90
CA GLU A 591 16.84 10.09 0.35
C GLU A 591 15.39 9.57 0.41
N GLY A 592 15.19 8.29 0.11
CA GLY A 592 13.86 7.66 0.01
C GLY A 592 13.27 7.23 1.35
N LEU A 593 14.09 6.80 2.30
CA LEU A 593 13.66 6.26 3.60
C LEU A 593 13.97 7.17 4.79
N GLY A 594 14.64 8.31 4.54
CA GLY A 594 14.82 9.36 5.54
C GLY A 594 13.50 9.76 6.20
N GLY A 595 13.56 9.96 7.52
CA GLY A 595 12.41 10.26 8.38
C GLY A 595 11.74 9.02 8.99
N LEU A 596 11.71 7.89 8.28
CA LEU A 596 11.25 6.61 8.85
C LEU A 596 12.42 5.83 9.46
N LEU A 597 13.55 5.84 8.77
CA LEU A 597 14.80 5.20 9.18
C LEU A 597 15.88 6.26 9.44
N ARG A 598 16.83 5.92 10.32
CA ARG A 598 17.99 6.77 10.62
C ARG A 598 18.93 6.77 9.44
N VAL A 599 19.29 7.96 8.97
CA VAL A 599 20.28 8.13 7.90
C VAL A 599 21.60 7.42 8.24
N SER A 600 22.08 7.52 9.49
CA SER A 600 23.30 6.82 9.92
C SER A 600 23.19 5.30 9.85
N GLY A 601 22.02 4.73 10.16
CA GLY A 601 21.76 3.30 10.02
C GLY A 601 21.73 2.85 8.56
N LEU A 602 21.10 3.65 7.70
CA LEU A 602 21.03 3.42 6.25
C LEU A 602 22.41 3.47 5.59
N GLU A 603 23.24 4.48 5.92
CA GLU A 603 24.61 4.59 5.40
C GLU A 603 25.48 3.42 5.86
N SER A 604 25.35 2.98 7.11
CA SER A 604 26.04 1.78 7.61
C SER A 604 25.61 0.51 6.86
N ALA A 605 24.31 0.36 6.59
CA ALA A 605 23.81 -0.75 5.77
C ALA A 605 24.36 -0.70 4.34
N ARG A 606 24.42 0.50 3.74
CA ARG A 606 24.96 0.72 2.39
C ARG A 606 26.45 0.37 2.31
N GLN A 607 27.25 0.82 3.28
CA GLN A 607 28.67 0.47 3.37
C GLN A 607 28.87 -1.04 3.52
N GLN A 608 28.07 -1.70 4.37
CA GLN A 608 28.12 -3.16 4.53
C GLN A 608 27.71 -3.91 3.25
N TRP A 609 26.75 -3.38 2.48
CA TRP A 609 26.36 -3.94 1.18
C TRP A 609 27.48 -3.82 0.15
N GLN A 610 28.07 -2.63 0.00
CA GLN A 610 29.19 -2.37 -0.91
C GLN A 610 30.43 -3.20 -0.55
N ALA A 611 30.70 -3.42 0.74
CA ALA A 611 31.77 -4.28 1.23
C ALA A 611 31.46 -5.79 1.11
N GLY A 612 30.25 -6.19 0.67
CA GLY A 612 29.86 -7.60 0.54
C GLY A 612 29.53 -8.31 1.86
N HIS A 613 29.41 -7.57 2.96
CA HIS A 613 29.09 -8.10 4.29
C HIS A 613 27.58 -8.20 4.58
N LEU A 614 26.76 -7.46 3.84
CA LEU A 614 25.30 -7.53 3.92
C LEU A 614 24.74 -8.56 2.92
N HIS A 615 23.86 -9.44 3.39
CA HIS A 615 23.18 -10.41 2.51
C HIS A 615 22.18 -9.69 1.57
N TRP A 616 22.01 -10.19 0.35
CA TRP A 616 21.18 -9.55 -0.68
C TRP A 616 19.74 -9.32 -0.23
N SER A 617 19.16 -10.24 0.56
CA SER A 617 17.77 -10.12 1.03
C SER A 617 17.54 -8.91 1.93
N ARG A 618 18.58 -8.47 2.67
CA ARG A 618 18.54 -7.28 3.52
C ARG A 618 18.65 -6.00 2.70
N ALA A 619 19.51 -5.99 1.67
CA ALA A 619 19.59 -4.88 0.72
C ALA A 619 18.27 -4.75 -0.05
N TRP A 620 17.72 -5.87 -0.51
CA TRP A 620 16.42 -5.93 -1.16
C TRP A 620 15.30 -5.43 -0.24
N ALA A 621 15.31 -5.75 1.04
CA ALA A 621 14.28 -5.25 1.97
C ALA A 621 14.23 -3.72 2.05
N LEU A 622 15.39 -3.06 2.05
CA LEU A 622 15.45 -1.60 2.03
C LEU A 622 15.01 -1.05 0.67
N ALA A 623 15.45 -1.67 -0.43
CA ALA A 623 15.04 -1.29 -1.78
C ALA A 623 13.53 -1.45 -2.01
N ALA A 624 12.92 -2.56 -1.57
CA ALA A 624 11.49 -2.82 -1.69
C ALA A 624 10.65 -1.86 -0.85
N LEU A 625 11.10 -1.53 0.37
CA LEU A 625 10.45 -0.51 1.20
C LEU A 625 10.50 0.87 0.55
N GLN A 626 11.64 1.25 -0.03
CA GLN A 626 11.80 2.51 -0.75
C GLN A 626 10.91 2.56 -1.99
N GLY A 627 10.94 1.50 -2.82
CA GLY A 627 10.17 1.39 -4.04
C GLY A 627 8.67 1.47 -3.78
N TRP A 628 8.17 0.68 -2.83
CA TRP A 628 6.77 0.73 -2.40
C TRP A 628 6.36 2.11 -1.87
N ARG A 629 7.22 2.78 -1.09
CA ARG A 629 6.93 4.12 -0.56
C ARG A 629 6.85 5.15 -1.69
N ALA A 630 7.76 5.08 -2.65
CA ALA A 630 7.81 6.01 -3.78
C ALA A 630 6.56 5.90 -4.67
N THR A 631 6.13 4.68 -5.02
CA THR A 631 4.91 4.48 -5.84
C THR A 631 3.66 4.96 -5.11
N THR A 632 3.55 4.69 -3.81
CA THR A 632 2.42 5.13 -2.99
C THR A 632 2.33 6.65 -2.88
N GLN A 633 3.48 7.36 -2.79
CA GLN A 633 3.53 8.82 -2.76
C GLN A 633 3.13 9.44 -4.10
N ASN A 634 3.57 8.88 -5.23
CA ASN A 634 3.17 9.36 -6.55
C ASN A 634 1.65 9.24 -6.78
N ILE A 635 1.07 8.11 -6.36
CA ILE A 635 -0.38 7.89 -6.37
C ILE A 635 -1.08 8.91 -5.45
N ALA A 636 -0.48 9.26 -4.31
CA ALA A 636 -1.03 10.26 -3.39
C ALA A 636 -1.13 11.66 -4.04
N VAL A 637 -0.11 12.11 -4.76
CA VAL A 637 -0.12 13.43 -5.41
C VAL A 637 -1.21 13.53 -6.48
N ALA A 638 -1.35 12.48 -7.31
CA ALA A 638 -2.42 12.41 -8.31
C ALA A 638 -3.81 12.33 -7.67
N ALA A 639 -3.94 11.56 -6.58
CA ALA A 639 -5.17 11.47 -5.79
C ALA A 639 -5.53 12.81 -5.13
N ASN A 640 -4.57 13.54 -4.56
CA ASN A 640 -4.77 14.80 -3.86
C ASN A 640 -5.43 15.87 -4.74
N LEU A 641 -5.07 15.99 -6.03
CA LEU A 641 -5.73 16.94 -6.95
C LEU A 641 -7.18 16.54 -7.24
N ARG A 642 -7.43 15.23 -7.41
CA ARG A 642 -8.79 14.70 -7.57
C ARG A 642 -9.61 14.92 -6.31
N GLU A 643 -9.00 14.74 -5.14
CA GLU A 643 -9.63 14.97 -3.84
C GLU A 643 -9.95 16.45 -3.61
N VAL A 644 -9.06 17.40 -3.92
CA VAL A 644 -9.38 18.84 -3.84
C VAL A 644 -10.65 19.18 -4.64
N TRP A 645 -10.81 18.62 -5.84
CA TRP A 645 -12.03 18.81 -6.64
C TRP A 645 -13.28 18.21 -5.98
N ASN A 646 -13.12 17.12 -5.22
CA ASN A 646 -14.20 16.47 -4.49
C ASN A 646 -14.66 17.32 -3.32
N TYR A 647 -13.72 17.98 -2.66
CA TYR A 647 -13.94 18.90 -1.56
C TYR A 647 -14.20 20.34 -2.04
N ARG A 648 -14.66 20.55 -3.29
CA ARG A 648 -14.98 21.88 -3.84
C ARG A 648 -15.99 22.66 -3.00
N GLU A 649 -16.92 21.97 -2.34
CA GLU A 649 -17.88 22.60 -1.42
C GLU A 649 -17.16 23.16 -0.19
N LEU A 650 -16.22 22.40 0.39
CA LEU A 650 -15.39 22.87 1.50
C LEU A 650 -14.49 24.03 1.06
N LEU A 651 -13.88 23.93 -0.13
CA LEU A 651 -13.12 25.02 -0.74
C LEU A 651 -13.96 26.29 -0.87
N TYR A 652 -15.19 26.16 -1.37
CA TYR A 652 -16.16 27.26 -1.45
C TYR A 652 -16.49 27.84 -0.07
N PHE A 653 -16.80 26.99 0.92
CA PHE A 653 -17.12 27.44 2.27
C PHE A 653 -15.97 28.17 2.96
N LEU A 654 -14.74 27.65 2.84
CA LEU A 654 -13.55 28.28 3.40
C LEU A 654 -13.26 29.62 2.70
N THR A 655 -13.31 29.65 1.37
CA THR A 655 -13.14 30.89 0.59
C THR A 655 -14.18 31.93 0.99
N TRP A 656 -15.45 31.53 1.06
CA TRP A 656 -16.56 32.41 1.43
C TRP A 656 -16.46 32.89 2.88
N ARG A 657 -16.03 32.02 3.81
CA ARG A 657 -15.74 32.40 5.20
C ARG A 657 -14.70 33.50 5.23
N ASP A 658 -13.59 33.34 4.51
CA ASP A 658 -12.48 34.29 4.54
C ASP A 658 -12.90 35.65 3.95
N VAL A 659 -13.67 35.64 2.86
CA VAL A 659 -14.32 36.85 2.32
C VAL A 659 -15.27 37.48 3.34
N LYS A 660 -16.15 36.68 3.96
CA LYS A 660 -17.14 37.19 4.92
C LYS A 660 -16.48 37.78 6.16
N VAL A 661 -15.45 37.13 6.71
CA VAL A 661 -14.69 37.62 7.87
C VAL A 661 -14.10 39.00 7.57
N ARG A 662 -13.57 39.19 6.36
CA ARG A 662 -12.97 40.47 5.92
C ARG A 662 -13.95 41.65 5.92
N TYR A 663 -15.20 41.44 5.48
CA TYR A 663 -16.18 42.53 5.30
C TYR A 663 -17.27 42.59 6.37
N LYS A 664 -17.41 41.60 7.26
CA LYS A 664 -18.53 41.52 8.22
C LYS A 664 -18.39 42.46 9.43
N GLN A 665 -17.21 43.04 9.71
CA GLN A 665 -16.98 43.82 10.94
C GLN A 665 -16.20 45.14 10.77
N THR A 666 -16.08 45.70 9.56
CA THR A 666 -15.32 46.95 9.35
C THR A 666 -16.05 47.92 8.44
N VAL A 667 -16.34 49.14 8.94
CA VAL A 667 -16.79 50.30 8.12
C VAL A 667 -15.72 50.66 7.08
N ILE A 668 -14.46 50.33 7.36
CA ILE A 668 -13.28 50.64 6.55
C ILE A 668 -12.88 49.48 5.60
N GLY A 669 -13.44 48.27 5.73
CA GLY A 669 -12.93 47.07 5.02
C GLY A 669 -12.92 47.17 3.50
N ALA A 670 -14.09 47.44 2.89
CA ALA A 670 -14.18 47.65 1.44
C ALA A 670 -13.47 48.93 0.98
N ALA A 671 -13.46 49.97 1.82
CA ALA A 671 -12.72 51.20 1.53
C ALA A 671 -11.21 50.95 1.52
N TRP A 672 -10.70 50.03 2.35
CA TRP A 672 -9.28 49.72 2.45
C TRP A 672 -8.71 49.12 1.17
N ALA A 673 -9.49 48.27 0.49
CA ALA A 673 -9.16 47.72 -0.83
C ALA A 673 -8.94 48.80 -1.91
N ILE A 674 -9.48 50.01 -1.69
CA ILE A 674 -9.28 51.18 -2.57
C ILE A 674 -8.16 52.06 -2.02
N ILE A 675 -8.23 52.41 -0.74
CA ILE A 675 -7.33 53.34 -0.05
C ILE A 675 -5.88 52.90 -0.19
N GLN A 676 -5.57 51.63 0.13
CA GLN A 676 -4.19 51.14 0.14
C GLN A 676 -3.50 51.25 -1.24
N PRO A 677 -4.03 50.67 -2.34
CA PRO A 677 -3.44 50.85 -3.67
C PRO A 677 -3.42 52.30 -4.14
N PHE A 678 -4.44 53.09 -3.83
CA PHE A 678 -4.50 54.49 -4.22
C PHE A 678 -3.37 55.31 -3.57
N PHE A 679 -3.22 55.25 -2.24
CA PHE A 679 -2.16 55.99 -1.56
C PHE A 679 -0.76 55.44 -1.90
N THR A 680 -0.63 54.12 -2.10
CA THR A 680 0.64 53.54 -2.56
C THR A 680 1.03 54.08 -3.94
N MET A 681 0.07 54.20 -4.86
CA MET A 681 0.28 54.83 -6.17
C MET A 681 0.67 56.29 -6.03
N VAL A 682 0.04 57.06 -5.14
CA VAL A 682 0.39 58.47 -4.89
C VAL A 682 1.84 58.57 -4.41
N VAL A 683 2.22 57.77 -3.42
CA VAL A 683 3.60 57.72 -2.90
C VAL A 683 4.58 57.38 -4.02
N PHE A 684 4.31 56.34 -4.79
CA PHE A 684 5.19 55.95 -5.90
C PHE A 684 5.27 57.03 -6.96
N SER A 685 4.17 57.73 -7.25
CA SER A 685 4.13 58.81 -8.24
C SER A 685 4.93 60.03 -7.81
N VAL A 686 4.89 60.38 -6.53
CA VAL A 686 5.68 61.48 -5.97
C VAL A 686 7.16 61.10 -5.94
N PHE A 687 7.51 59.95 -5.36
CA PHE A 687 8.91 59.59 -5.14
C PHE A 687 9.60 59.13 -6.41
N PHE A 688 9.00 58.20 -7.16
CA PHE A 688 9.65 57.65 -8.34
C PHE A 688 9.32 58.43 -9.62
N GLY A 689 8.08 58.93 -9.74
CA GLY A 689 7.67 59.73 -10.90
C GLY A 689 8.23 61.16 -10.87
N HIS A 690 8.00 61.90 -9.79
CA HIS A 690 8.38 63.32 -9.71
C HIS A 690 9.81 63.55 -9.20
N LEU A 691 10.20 62.94 -8.07
CA LEU A 691 11.52 63.16 -7.48
C LEU A 691 12.63 62.39 -8.21
N ALA A 692 12.46 61.09 -8.45
CA ALA A 692 13.46 60.26 -9.10
C ALA A 692 13.39 60.26 -10.65
N LYS A 693 12.31 60.83 -11.23
CA LYS A 693 12.09 60.94 -12.68
C LYS A 693 12.24 59.61 -13.44
N MET A 694 11.71 58.53 -12.87
CA MET A 694 11.71 57.21 -13.51
C MET A 694 10.87 57.24 -14.80
N PRO A 695 11.34 56.59 -15.88
CA PRO A 695 10.59 56.52 -17.13
C PRO A 695 9.31 55.70 -16.96
N SER A 696 8.31 55.98 -17.80
CA SER A 696 7.02 55.28 -17.83
C SER A 696 6.56 54.97 -19.26
N ASP A 697 7.50 54.86 -20.20
CA ASP A 697 7.26 54.52 -21.61
C ASP A 697 6.12 55.34 -22.27
N GLY A 698 6.05 56.63 -21.93
CA GLY A 698 5.06 57.56 -22.48
C GLY A 698 3.63 57.37 -21.94
N ILE A 699 3.48 56.72 -20.79
CA ILE A 699 2.21 56.55 -20.05
C ILE A 699 2.22 57.49 -18.84
N PRO A 700 1.08 58.12 -18.46
CA PRO A 700 1.00 58.88 -17.22
C PRO A 700 1.41 58.02 -16.02
N TYR A 701 2.38 58.51 -15.26
CA TYR A 701 3.04 57.73 -14.20
C TYR A 701 2.05 57.13 -13.15
N PRO A 702 1.00 57.85 -12.71
CA PRO A 702 -0.01 57.30 -11.79
C PRO A 702 -0.68 56.01 -12.28
N ILE A 703 -1.13 55.97 -13.55
CA ILE A 703 -1.80 54.79 -14.09
C ILE A 703 -0.81 53.67 -14.44
N PHE A 704 0.41 54.03 -14.84
CA PHE A 704 1.51 53.09 -15.07
C PHE A 704 1.85 52.27 -13.81
N VAL A 705 1.92 52.93 -12.64
CA VAL A 705 2.18 52.25 -11.37
C VAL A 705 0.93 51.55 -10.83
N TYR A 706 -0.26 52.17 -10.89
CA TYR A 706 -1.48 51.52 -10.40
C TYR A 706 -1.76 50.19 -11.11
N CYS A 707 -1.53 50.15 -12.43
CA CYS A 707 -1.66 48.94 -13.25
C CYS A 707 -0.73 47.80 -12.80
N ALA A 708 0.44 48.12 -12.22
CA ALA A 708 1.36 47.12 -11.67
C ALA A 708 1.08 46.79 -10.20
N LEU A 709 0.60 47.75 -9.41
CA LEU A 709 0.29 47.57 -7.99
C LEU A 709 -0.88 46.63 -7.77
N LEU A 710 -1.90 46.61 -8.61
CA LEU A 710 -3.05 45.71 -8.45
C LEU A 710 -2.67 44.21 -8.49
N PRO A 711 -2.04 43.68 -9.56
CA PRO A 711 -1.62 42.28 -9.57
C PRO A 711 -0.54 41.99 -8.53
N TRP A 712 0.33 42.96 -8.21
CA TRP A 712 1.31 42.83 -7.13
C TRP A 712 0.65 42.64 -5.76
N GLN A 713 -0.35 43.45 -5.43
CA GLN A 713 -1.07 43.36 -4.17
C GLN A 713 -1.86 42.06 -4.06
N LEU A 714 -2.51 41.63 -5.14
CA LEU A 714 -3.15 40.31 -5.20
C LEU A 714 -2.15 39.20 -4.88
N PHE A 715 -0.97 39.21 -5.53
CA PHE A 715 0.09 38.24 -5.27
C PHE A 715 0.59 38.28 -3.82
N ALA A 716 0.99 39.45 -3.32
CA ALA A 716 1.57 39.60 -1.99
C ALA A 716 0.58 39.19 -0.90
N HIS A 717 -0.70 39.54 -1.07
CA HIS A 717 -1.76 39.13 -0.16
C HIS A 717 -2.02 37.63 -0.22
N ALA A 718 -2.21 37.06 -1.41
CA ALA A 718 -2.43 35.63 -1.59
C ALA A 718 -1.27 34.79 -1.05
N LEU A 719 -0.03 35.24 -1.26
CA LEU A 719 1.18 34.59 -0.73
C LEU A 719 1.18 34.57 0.81
N ALA A 720 0.86 35.71 1.43
CA ALA A 720 0.80 35.85 2.88
C ALA A 720 -0.27 34.95 3.51
N GLU A 721 -1.50 34.98 2.97
CA GLU A 721 -2.61 34.17 3.47
C GLU A 721 -2.35 32.67 3.24
N SER A 722 -1.91 32.28 2.03
CA SER A 722 -1.56 30.89 1.71
C SER A 722 -0.51 30.35 2.68
N SER A 723 0.56 31.11 2.95
CA SER A 723 1.66 30.69 3.82
C SER A 723 1.25 30.54 5.30
N ASN A 724 0.24 31.27 5.75
CA ASN A 724 -0.24 31.21 7.14
C ASN A 724 -1.46 30.29 7.31
N SER A 725 -2.02 29.80 6.21
CA SER A 725 -3.32 29.14 6.17
C SER A 725 -3.40 27.85 7.00
N ILE A 726 -2.35 27.02 6.97
CA ILE A 726 -2.27 25.75 7.71
C ILE A 726 -2.23 25.98 9.22
N VAL A 727 -1.31 26.83 9.68
CA VAL A 727 -1.18 27.19 11.10
C VAL A 727 -2.45 27.89 11.61
N GLY A 728 -3.04 28.77 10.81
CA GLY A 728 -4.31 29.44 11.14
C GLY A 728 -5.53 28.51 11.19
N SER A 729 -5.44 27.31 10.62
CA SER A 729 -6.55 26.33 10.55
C SER A 729 -6.33 25.09 11.42
N GLN A 730 -5.44 25.17 12.43
CA GLN A 730 -5.09 24.08 13.35
C GLN A 730 -6.29 23.28 13.88
N HIS A 731 -7.33 23.98 14.34
CA HIS A 731 -8.50 23.35 14.95
C HIS A 731 -9.33 22.51 13.98
N LEU A 732 -9.25 22.80 12.68
CA LEU A 732 -9.96 22.07 11.64
C LEU A 732 -9.12 20.87 11.18
N ILE A 733 -7.80 21.04 11.05
CA ILE A 733 -6.84 19.99 10.64
C ILE A 733 -6.78 18.86 11.67
N THR A 734 -6.83 19.17 12.97
CA THR A 734 -6.71 18.19 14.06
C THR A 734 -7.99 17.39 14.31
N LYS A 735 -9.15 17.81 13.78
CA LYS A 735 -10.46 17.24 14.14
C LYS A 735 -11.19 16.56 13.00
N VAL A 736 -10.91 16.93 11.76
CA VAL A 736 -11.67 16.45 10.59
C VAL A 736 -10.69 16.14 9.47
N TYR A 737 -10.84 14.97 8.84
CA TYR A 737 -10.06 14.64 7.66
C TYR A 737 -10.60 15.35 6.42
N PHE A 738 -9.71 16.03 5.70
CA PHE A 738 -9.92 16.58 4.35
C PHE A 738 -8.55 16.85 3.70
N PRO A 739 -8.46 17.02 2.36
CA PRO A 739 -7.19 17.27 1.68
C PRO A 739 -6.63 18.62 2.10
N ARG A 740 -5.42 18.64 2.69
CA ARG A 740 -4.94 19.86 3.36
C ARG A 740 -4.55 20.94 2.36
N LEU A 741 -4.34 20.55 1.10
CA LEU A 741 -4.17 21.44 -0.04
C LEU A 741 -5.38 22.37 -0.27
N VAL A 742 -6.57 22.02 0.22
CA VAL A 742 -7.76 22.89 0.16
C VAL A 742 -7.55 24.19 0.94
N VAL A 743 -6.83 24.17 2.07
CA VAL A 743 -6.69 25.37 2.94
C VAL A 743 -5.84 26.46 2.27
N PRO A 744 -4.63 26.17 1.73
CA PRO A 744 -3.86 27.17 1.00
C PRO A 744 -4.58 27.70 -0.24
N ILE A 745 -5.28 26.83 -0.99
CA ILE A 745 -6.03 27.25 -2.18
C ILE A 745 -7.18 28.20 -1.80
N ALA A 746 -7.95 27.87 -0.75
CA ALA A 746 -9.02 28.72 -0.26
C ALA A 746 -8.53 30.12 0.14
N ALA A 747 -7.40 30.16 0.85
CA ALA A 747 -6.77 31.39 1.32
C ALA A 747 -6.36 32.31 0.15
N VAL A 748 -5.83 31.74 -0.95
CA VAL A 748 -5.49 32.49 -2.16
C VAL A 748 -6.74 33.06 -2.84
N CYS A 749 -7.82 32.28 -2.96
CA CYS A 749 -9.06 32.72 -3.60
C CYS A 749 -9.72 33.91 -2.88
N GLY A 750 -9.54 34.04 -1.57
CA GLY A 750 -10.08 35.17 -0.79
C GLY A 750 -9.58 36.55 -1.25
N GLY A 751 -8.36 36.63 -1.81
CA GLY A 751 -7.75 37.90 -2.28
C GLY A 751 -8.34 38.45 -3.59
N LEU A 752 -9.08 37.64 -4.34
CA LEU A 752 -9.66 38.05 -5.64
C LEU A 752 -10.72 39.15 -5.48
N MET A 753 -11.38 39.25 -4.32
CA MET A 753 -12.37 40.28 -4.06
C MET A 753 -11.75 41.68 -3.99
N ASP A 754 -10.66 41.84 -3.26
CA ASP A 754 -9.95 43.13 -3.14
C ASP A 754 -9.40 43.56 -4.49
N PHE A 755 -8.87 42.61 -5.26
CA PHE A 755 -8.44 42.86 -6.64
C PHE A 755 -9.60 43.35 -7.51
N ALA A 756 -10.79 42.74 -7.44
CA ALA A 756 -11.95 43.16 -8.21
C ALA A 756 -12.39 44.59 -7.86
N ILE A 757 -12.38 44.95 -6.57
CA ILE A 757 -12.70 46.31 -6.11
C ILE A 757 -11.65 47.32 -6.62
N GLY A 758 -10.36 47.02 -6.46
CA GLY A 758 -9.28 47.87 -6.96
C GLY A 758 -9.28 48.00 -8.49
N PHE A 759 -9.68 46.94 -9.20
CA PHE A 759 -9.79 46.94 -10.66
C PHE A 759 -10.85 47.93 -11.16
N LEU A 760 -11.98 48.10 -10.45
CA LEU A 760 -12.97 49.12 -10.79
C LEU A 760 -12.39 50.55 -10.71
N VAL A 761 -11.51 50.80 -9.74
CA VAL A 761 -10.80 52.08 -9.61
C VAL A 761 -9.83 52.28 -10.78
N LEU A 762 -9.11 51.23 -11.19
CA LEU A 762 -8.25 51.29 -12.38
C LEU A 762 -9.05 51.63 -13.64
N LEU A 763 -10.22 51.02 -13.84
CA LEU A 763 -11.11 51.36 -14.97
C LEU A 763 -11.52 52.84 -14.95
N GLY A 764 -11.86 53.38 -13.77
CA GLY A 764 -12.14 54.80 -13.58
C GLY A 764 -10.94 55.70 -13.91
N MET A 765 -9.73 55.30 -13.50
CA MET A 765 -8.50 56.00 -13.86
C MET A 765 -8.22 55.93 -15.37
N MET A 766 -8.42 54.79 -16.01
CA MET A 766 -8.24 54.63 -17.47
C MET A 766 -9.18 55.56 -18.23
N ALA A 767 -10.45 55.64 -17.82
CA ALA A 767 -11.42 56.58 -18.38
C ALA A 767 -10.97 58.04 -18.19
N PHE A 768 -10.49 58.40 -16.99
CA PHE A 768 -9.98 59.75 -16.69
C PHE A 768 -8.78 60.14 -17.55
N TYR A 769 -7.85 59.22 -17.79
CA TYR A 769 -6.67 59.46 -18.63
C TYR A 769 -6.93 59.26 -20.14
N GLY A 770 -8.17 58.95 -20.55
CA GLY A 770 -8.53 58.73 -21.95
C GLY A 770 -7.88 57.48 -22.57
N ILE A 771 -7.56 56.46 -21.76
CA ILE A 771 -6.91 55.22 -22.20
C ILE A 771 -8.00 54.17 -22.44
N LEU A 772 -8.16 53.75 -23.70
CA LEU A 772 -9.04 52.65 -24.08
C LEU A 772 -8.22 51.37 -24.27
N PRO A 773 -8.57 50.25 -23.59
CA PRO A 773 -7.88 48.99 -23.77
C PRO A 773 -8.11 48.41 -25.17
N GLY A 774 -7.06 47.84 -25.76
CA GLY A 774 -7.16 47.13 -27.05
C GLY A 774 -7.69 45.69 -26.91
N LEU A 775 -7.66 44.92 -27.99
CA LEU A 775 -8.08 43.50 -28.00
C LEU A 775 -7.29 42.61 -27.02
N ALA A 776 -6.08 43.04 -26.62
CA ALA A 776 -5.24 42.34 -25.65
C ALA A 776 -5.90 42.20 -24.27
N VAL A 777 -6.89 43.03 -23.93
CA VAL A 777 -7.63 42.93 -22.65
C VAL A 777 -8.32 41.57 -22.45
N LEU A 778 -8.62 40.84 -23.53
CA LEU A 778 -9.17 39.49 -23.46
C LEU A 778 -8.20 38.49 -22.78
N THR A 779 -6.90 38.81 -22.74
CA THR A 779 -5.88 37.99 -22.06
C THR A 779 -5.76 38.30 -20.56
N LEU A 780 -6.43 39.35 -20.07
CA LEU A 780 -6.35 39.78 -18.67
C LEU A 780 -6.69 38.67 -17.66
N PRO A 781 -7.72 37.82 -17.85
CA PRO A 781 -8.00 36.72 -16.95
C PRO A 781 -6.84 35.72 -16.82
N LEU A 782 -6.04 35.54 -17.88
CA LEU A 782 -4.87 34.65 -17.85
C LEU A 782 -3.76 35.24 -16.97
N PHE A 783 -3.55 36.56 -16.98
CA PHE A 783 -2.55 37.21 -16.12
C PHE A 783 -2.99 37.28 -14.65
N VAL A 784 -4.30 37.40 -14.38
CA VAL A 784 -4.84 37.25 -13.02
C VAL A 784 -4.63 35.83 -12.52
N LEU A 785 -4.97 34.83 -13.34
CA LEU A 785 -4.70 33.43 -13.02
C LEU A 785 -3.20 33.20 -12.81
N PHE A 786 -2.34 33.81 -13.63
CA PHE A 786 -0.90 33.68 -13.51
C PHE A 786 -0.37 34.25 -12.17
N ALA A 787 -0.88 35.40 -11.73
CA ALA A 787 -0.58 35.96 -10.42
C ALA A 787 -1.00 35.04 -9.26
N VAL A 788 -2.22 34.49 -9.35
CA VAL A 788 -2.80 33.53 -8.38
C VAL A 788 -1.96 32.26 -8.30
N VAL A 789 -1.61 31.67 -9.44
CA VAL A 789 -0.80 30.44 -9.50
C VAL A 789 0.61 30.72 -8.99
N THR A 790 1.19 31.88 -9.28
CA THR A 790 2.51 32.28 -8.74
C THR A 790 2.46 32.38 -7.21
N ALA A 791 1.43 33.03 -6.67
CA ALA A 791 1.24 33.14 -5.22
C ALA A 791 1.05 31.77 -4.56
N LEU A 792 0.24 30.89 -5.16
CA LEU A 792 0.03 29.54 -4.67
C LEU A 792 1.31 28.70 -4.74
N ALA A 793 2.04 28.74 -5.85
CA ALA A 793 3.27 27.96 -6.05
C ALA A 793 4.32 28.22 -4.96
N VAL A 794 4.56 29.49 -4.64
CA VAL A 794 5.48 29.89 -3.56
C VAL A 794 4.81 29.69 -2.19
N GLY A 795 3.51 29.98 -2.09
CA GLY A 795 2.72 29.85 -0.87
C GLY A 795 2.66 28.43 -0.33
N LEU A 796 2.66 27.41 -1.19
CA LEU A 796 2.67 26.00 -0.77
C LEU A 796 3.98 25.61 -0.09
N TRP A 797 5.12 26.05 -0.66
CA TRP A 797 6.43 25.87 -0.03
C TRP A 797 6.47 26.51 1.36
N LEU A 798 6.05 27.77 1.44
CA LEU A 798 6.11 28.53 2.68
C LEU A 798 5.07 28.05 3.70
N ALA A 799 3.90 27.59 3.28
CA ALA A 799 2.90 27.01 4.18
C ALA A 799 3.45 25.77 4.88
N ALA A 800 4.08 24.86 4.12
CA ALA A 800 4.71 23.68 4.68
C ALA A 800 5.89 24.04 5.61
N LEU A 801 6.74 24.99 5.21
CA LEU A 801 7.85 25.45 6.04
C LEU A 801 7.39 26.16 7.32
N ASN A 802 6.31 26.94 7.27
CA ASN A 802 5.80 27.69 8.42
C ASN A 802 5.22 26.78 9.51
N VAL A 803 4.74 25.58 9.14
CA VAL A 803 4.37 24.54 10.11
C VAL A 803 5.60 24.07 10.88
N GLN A 804 6.73 23.88 10.20
CA GLN A 804 7.97 23.43 10.81
C GLN A 804 8.70 24.55 11.58
N TYR A 805 8.67 25.77 11.03
CA TYR A 805 9.40 26.94 11.50
C TYR A 805 8.48 28.16 11.52
N ARG A 806 7.96 28.49 12.71
CA ARG A 806 7.01 29.63 12.88
C ARG A 806 7.62 31.00 12.53
N ASP A 807 8.95 31.09 12.47
CA ASP A 807 9.67 32.32 12.11
C ASP A 807 9.49 32.71 10.63
N VAL A 808 9.10 31.74 9.78
CA VAL A 808 8.85 31.97 8.34
C VAL A 808 7.84 33.10 8.13
N ARG A 809 6.81 33.18 8.99
CA ARG A 809 5.81 34.26 8.94
C ARG A 809 6.43 35.67 9.00
N TYR A 810 7.47 35.88 9.79
CA TYR A 810 8.12 37.19 9.91
C TYR A 810 9.01 37.49 8.71
N THR A 811 9.70 36.48 8.19
CA THR A 811 10.55 36.63 7.00
C THR A 811 9.73 36.95 5.74
N LEU A 812 8.47 36.51 5.69
CA LEU A 812 7.62 36.67 4.52
C LEU A 812 7.36 38.13 4.16
N ALA A 813 7.06 38.98 5.15
CA ALA A 813 6.82 40.40 4.91
C ALA A 813 8.07 41.09 4.33
N PHE A 814 9.25 40.73 4.84
CA PHE A 814 10.52 41.23 4.34
C PHE A 814 10.81 40.78 2.90
N LEU A 815 10.62 39.49 2.62
CA LEU A 815 10.82 38.91 1.29
C LEU A 815 9.86 39.52 0.26
N ALA A 816 8.59 39.68 0.60
CA ALA A 816 7.61 40.34 -0.26
C ALA A 816 8.02 41.79 -0.55
N GLN A 817 8.48 42.54 0.46
CA GLN A 817 8.92 43.92 0.27
C GLN A 817 10.15 44.02 -0.66
N PHE A 818 11.14 43.13 -0.49
CA PHE A 818 12.29 43.08 -1.40
C PHE A 818 11.86 42.74 -2.84
N TRP A 819 10.96 41.76 -2.96
CA TRP A 819 10.45 41.28 -4.24
C TRP A 819 9.62 42.35 -4.98
N LEU A 820 8.94 43.24 -4.26
CA LEU A 820 8.24 44.40 -4.87
C LEU A 820 9.21 45.25 -5.69
N PHE A 821 10.39 45.55 -5.14
CA PHE A 821 11.39 46.38 -5.80
C PHE A 821 12.16 45.63 -6.89
N ALA A 822 12.34 44.32 -6.72
CA ALA A 822 12.92 43.44 -7.75
C ALA A 822 11.98 43.18 -8.94
N THR A 823 10.69 43.53 -8.83
CA THR A 823 9.66 43.44 -9.88
C THR A 823 9.51 44.81 -10.56
N PRO A 824 9.20 44.90 -11.87
CA PRO A 824 9.11 46.17 -12.58
C PRO A 824 7.81 46.92 -12.23
N VAL A 825 7.59 47.23 -10.94
CA VAL A 825 6.40 47.96 -10.46
C VAL A 825 6.60 49.47 -10.55
N ALA A 826 7.74 49.97 -10.07
CA ALA A 826 8.08 51.39 -10.12
C ALA A 826 8.82 51.82 -11.40
N TYR A 827 9.12 50.88 -12.29
CA TYR A 827 9.89 51.13 -13.50
C TYR A 827 9.48 50.15 -14.61
N PRO A 828 9.74 50.47 -15.89
CA PRO A 828 9.45 49.58 -16.99
C PRO A 828 10.57 48.56 -17.20
N SER A 829 10.21 47.35 -17.66
CA SER A 829 11.19 46.32 -18.04
C SER A 829 12.11 46.73 -19.19
N SER A 830 11.78 47.78 -19.95
CA SER A 830 12.61 48.36 -21.00
C SER A 830 13.97 48.87 -20.51
N LEU A 831 14.09 49.20 -19.20
CA LEU A 831 15.35 49.56 -18.57
C LEU A 831 16.33 48.38 -18.42
N ILE A 832 15.84 47.14 -18.56
CA ILE A 832 16.66 45.94 -18.43
C ILE A 832 17.29 45.65 -19.80
N PRO A 833 18.63 45.48 -19.89
CA PRO A 833 19.28 45.17 -21.14
C PRO A 833 18.71 43.90 -21.78
N GLU A 834 18.55 43.90 -23.10
CA GLU A 834 17.86 42.83 -23.85
C GLU A 834 18.42 41.42 -23.54
N ALA A 835 19.74 41.30 -23.41
CA ALA A 835 20.42 40.04 -23.07
C ALA A 835 20.00 39.45 -21.72
N TRP A 836 19.56 40.28 -20.77
CA TRP A 836 19.17 39.86 -19.42
C TRP A 836 17.66 39.77 -19.23
N ARG A 837 16.83 40.27 -20.15
CA ARG A 837 15.35 40.27 -20.01
C ARG A 837 14.77 38.87 -19.89
N ALA A 838 15.31 37.89 -20.61
CA ALA A 838 14.87 36.50 -20.49
C ALA A 838 15.19 35.93 -19.11
N LEU A 839 16.42 36.13 -18.60
CA LEU A 839 16.82 35.67 -17.27
C LEU A 839 16.03 36.38 -16.16
N TYR A 840 15.72 37.66 -16.35
CA TYR A 840 14.87 38.42 -15.43
C TYR A 840 13.46 37.82 -15.32
N GLY A 841 13.00 37.10 -16.35
CA GLY A 841 11.76 36.31 -16.32
C GLY A 841 11.74 35.22 -15.25
N LEU A 842 12.88 34.83 -14.66
CA LEU A 842 12.92 33.95 -13.47
C LEU A 842 12.17 34.56 -12.28
N ASN A 843 12.03 35.89 -12.23
CA ASN A 843 11.04 36.56 -11.39
C ASN A 843 9.66 36.49 -12.08
N PRO A 844 8.73 35.63 -11.64
CA PRO A 844 7.49 35.44 -12.38
C PRO A 844 6.53 36.63 -12.31
N MET A 845 6.65 37.43 -11.24
CA MET A 845 5.87 38.65 -11.11
C MET A 845 6.27 39.71 -12.14
N ALA A 846 7.46 39.64 -12.72
CA ALA A 846 7.81 40.48 -13.86
C ALA A 846 6.93 40.16 -15.08
N GLY A 847 6.74 38.87 -15.39
CA GLY A 847 5.85 38.43 -16.46
C GLY A 847 4.38 38.78 -16.21
N VAL A 848 3.92 38.66 -14.95
CA VAL A 848 2.57 39.07 -14.55
C VAL A 848 2.36 40.57 -14.74
N VAL A 849 3.25 41.41 -14.20
CA VAL A 849 3.10 42.88 -14.22
C VAL A 849 3.20 43.43 -15.64
N GLU A 850 4.17 42.97 -16.43
CA GLU A 850 4.32 43.42 -17.82
C GLU A 850 3.17 42.93 -18.70
N GLY A 851 2.72 41.69 -18.52
CA GLY A 851 1.55 41.17 -19.21
C GLY A 851 0.28 41.98 -18.90
N PHE A 852 0.10 42.37 -17.64
CA PHE A 852 -1.03 43.19 -17.19
C PHE A 852 -1.00 44.61 -17.79
N ARG A 853 0.18 45.24 -17.83
CA ARG A 853 0.39 46.54 -18.49
C ARG A 853 0.18 46.46 -20.00
N TRP A 854 0.70 45.42 -20.65
CA TRP A 854 0.50 45.19 -22.08
C TRP A 854 -0.98 45.06 -22.42
N ALA A 855 -1.72 44.24 -21.66
CA ALA A 855 -3.13 43.98 -21.88
C ALA A 855 -4.02 45.22 -21.71
N LEU A 856 -3.68 46.13 -20.78
CA LEU A 856 -4.51 47.30 -20.44
C LEU A 856 -4.05 48.61 -21.10
N LEU A 857 -2.74 48.81 -21.27
CA LEU A 857 -2.16 50.09 -21.68
C LEU A 857 -1.63 50.06 -23.12
N GLY A 858 -1.50 48.88 -23.74
CA GLY A 858 -1.23 48.70 -25.17
C GLY A 858 0.12 49.22 -25.68
N LYS A 859 1.05 49.62 -24.79
CA LYS A 859 2.33 50.26 -25.12
C LYS A 859 3.59 49.51 -24.68
N ALA A 860 3.45 48.35 -24.02
CA ALA A 860 4.59 47.49 -23.67
C ALA A 860 4.92 46.53 -24.82
N GLU A 861 6.17 46.08 -24.94
CA GLU A 861 6.53 44.94 -25.80
C GLU A 861 5.65 43.73 -25.40
N GLY A 862 5.03 43.07 -26.37
CA GLY A 862 4.06 41.99 -26.13
C GLY A 862 4.65 40.75 -25.44
N PRO A 863 3.84 39.70 -25.21
CA PRO A 863 4.30 38.47 -24.59
C PRO A 863 5.49 37.86 -25.35
N GLY A 864 6.69 37.99 -24.76
CA GLY A 864 7.97 37.56 -25.35
C GLY A 864 8.70 36.52 -24.50
N ALA A 865 10.02 36.42 -24.66
CA ALA A 865 10.87 35.46 -23.94
C ALA A 865 10.77 35.58 -22.41
N LEU A 866 10.58 36.80 -21.88
CA LEU A 866 10.39 37.06 -20.46
C LEU A 866 9.17 36.30 -19.91
N LEU A 867 8.02 36.39 -20.58
CA LEU A 867 6.80 35.70 -20.15
C LEU A 867 6.97 34.18 -20.21
N ALA A 868 7.60 33.65 -21.27
CA ALA A 868 7.85 32.22 -21.40
C ALA A 868 8.71 31.67 -20.26
N VAL A 869 9.77 32.40 -19.89
CA VAL A 869 10.62 32.03 -18.75
C VAL A 869 9.86 32.15 -17.42
N SER A 870 9.04 33.19 -17.24
CA SER A 870 8.19 33.33 -16.04
C SER A 870 7.18 32.19 -15.89
N VAL A 871 6.54 31.76 -16.98
CA VAL A 871 5.62 30.62 -16.97
C VAL A 871 6.37 29.34 -16.63
N ALA A 872 7.53 29.08 -17.25
CA ALA A 872 8.34 27.92 -16.95
C ALA A 872 8.80 27.90 -15.48
N ALA A 873 9.24 29.04 -14.94
CA ALA A 873 9.63 29.19 -13.54
C ALA A 873 8.46 28.86 -12.60
N VAL A 874 7.26 29.35 -12.87
CA VAL A 874 6.07 29.07 -12.03
C VAL A 874 5.66 27.62 -12.10
N VAL A 875 5.70 26.99 -13.28
CA VAL A 875 5.41 25.55 -13.41
C VAL A 875 6.40 24.72 -12.57
N LEU A 876 7.70 25.04 -12.63
CA LEU A 876 8.72 24.36 -11.83
C LEU A 876 8.53 24.58 -10.32
N ILE A 877 8.26 25.82 -9.90
CA ILE A 877 8.00 26.15 -8.48
C ILE A 877 6.71 25.48 -8.00
N LEU A 878 5.67 25.41 -8.83
CA LEU A 878 4.40 24.78 -8.47
C LEU A 878 4.54 23.27 -8.32
N ILE A 879 5.21 22.59 -9.26
CA ILE A 879 5.45 21.15 -9.19
C ILE A 879 6.28 20.81 -7.95
N SER A 880 7.37 21.55 -7.72
CA SER A 880 8.22 21.35 -6.54
C SER A 880 7.49 21.66 -5.23
N GLY A 881 6.65 22.71 -5.21
CA GLY A 881 5.86 23.10 -4.06
C GLY A 881 4.76 22.08 -3.72
N LEU A 882 4.06 21.56 -4.73
CA LEU A 882 3.08 20.48 -4.56
C LEU A 882 3.74 19.21 -4.03
N TYR A 883 4.89 18.83 -4.59
CA TYR A 883 5.65 17.67 -4.14
C TYR A 883 6.10 17.83 -2.68
N TYR A 884 6.70 18.98 -2.33
CA TYR A 884 7.16 19.25 -0.98
C TYR A 884 6.00 19.31 0.03
N PHE A 885 4.91 19.98 -0.33
CA PHE A 885 3.70 20.06 0.49
C PHE A 885 3.10 18.67 0.74
N ALA A 886 2.92 17.86 -0.30
CA ALA A 886 2.39 16.50 -0.17
C ALA A 886 3.29 15.59 0.68
N ARG A 887 4.61 15.78 0.62
CA ARG A 887 5.57 15.06 1.46
C ARG A 887 5.45 15.43 2.95
N MET A 888 5.13 16.69 3.26
CA MET A 888 4.98 17.20 4.63
C MET A 888 3.56 17.09 5.18
N GLU A 889 2.57 16.84 4.33
CA GLU A 889 1.15 16.82 4.69
C GLU A 889 0.83 15.92 5.90
N ASN A 890 1.47 14.75 5.99
CA ASN A 890 1.25 13.78 7.05
C ASN A 890 1.75 14.26 8.43
N THR A 891 2.71 15.19 8.49
CA THR A 891 3.24 15.69 9.78
C THR A 891 2.52 16.94 10.29
N PHE A 892 1.61 17.52 9.50
CA PHE A 892 0.93 18.76 9.89
C PHE A 892 0.03 18.61 11.11
N ALA A 893 -0.66 17.48 11.27
CA ALA A 893 -1.54 17.27 12.42
C ALA A 893 -0.77 17.18 13.74
N ASP A 894 0.45 16.64 13.70
CA ASP A 894 1.29 16.44 14.88
C ASP A 894 2.07 17.71 15.29
N LEU A 895 2.38 18.57 14.32
CA LEU A 895 3.25 19.74 14.52
C LEU A 895 2.50 21.05 14.78
N VAL A 896 1.24 21.18 14.31
CA VAL A 896 0.48 22.44 14.40
C VAL A 896 -0.16 22.61 15.77
#